data_AF-A0AB34K0G7-F1
#
_entry.id   AF-A0AB34K0G7-F1
#
_cell.length_a   1.000
_cell.length_b   1.000
_cell.length_c   1.000
_cell.angle_alpha   90.00
_cell.angle_beta   90.00
_cell.angle_gamma   90.00
#
_symmetry.space_group_name_H-M   'P 1'
#
loop_
_entity.id
_entity.type
_entity.pdbx_description
1 polymer ?
#
loop_
_entity_poly.entity_id
_entity_poly.type
_entity_poly.pdbx_seq_one_letter_code
_entity_poly.pdbx_strand_id
1 'polypeptide(L)'
;MQVVKLVAVGALLTLLSFMVVSAISDKSFLHQRAERQQQELEEARARIAVLERQLAGERTDSSAAFYSSRASPGLFKRRGEHRHLATQLEVLRKHDEAPLEQRLDAPPPEVSRLEAAAAQIRSGACREAWLARVRAEGGRRAHGVPLPFAGGDLEEPGVLEAMLAARAPDKELIFLSVGDTKDHRRATKDPALRTISTDFLLNLLANLKRLQIDHYVILTTRKLCARLQQEQCEYSCVWTELWHSHPGLPLWDLRPGDMFLMWAQQWRYIAAAMERGYRIMRTDTDVYFAEDPYPILRGPLFSPFQMVVQHDFFGAKERPRCDSPPRQIDGGLPSCGIRSAHLALLNIGLVYLRSTAGGGVHAVINGTWARFVERLGSAPSRPAHLRGAVDTQQLIDQPFMREVANSLAIADDAVVPRKPPSMWATIPGSAAEVYGGGATCALREEGLCARVREERRKTAFLAQLVRPRRPRDGRAVAERIALAPDWLFGRGCLTHMRRPAEFLRLVSPGSEASTTCLSQPTRLGEAPLAPGPAAGLLVATHFVYSMALKRKRAFRAFGWDLADQRNRTVSSGACFHRSDRGMLFGHTFFDQLKQTKSILCSLPPNDEPACSCCAGIGSAVKHDGRYGRGAEYRFESTGGSFTGGPSMMRNLEGCNDYQMFWD
;
A
#
# COMPACT_ATOMS: atom_id res chain seq x y z
N MET A 1 -53.61 -8.23 23.12
CA MET A 1 -52.13 -8.22 23.28
C MET A 1 -51.51 -9.62 23.42
N GLN A 2 -52.09 -10.56 24.18
CA GLN A 2 -51.53 -11.91 24.34
C GLN A 2 -51.56 -12.76 23.05
N VAL A 3 -52.61 -12.65 22.23
CA VAL A 3 -52.74 -13.39 20.96
C VAL A 3 -51.65 -13.00 19.95
N VAL A 4 -51.30 -11.71 19.88
CA VAL A 4 -50.25 -11.20 18.96
C VAL A 4 -48.85 -11.73 19.36
N LYS A 5 -48.58 -11.88 20.66
CA LYS A 5 -47.32 -12.47 21.14
C LYS A 5 -47.21 -13.96 20.80
N LEU A 6 -48.32 -14.70 20.90
CA LEU A 6 -48.37 -16.12 20.53
C LEU A 6 -48.13 -16.33 19.02
N VAL A 7 -48.72 -15.48 18.17
CA VAL A 7 -48.49 -15.54 16.71
C VAL A 7 -47.04 -15.18 16.35
N ALA A 8 -46.46 -14.16 17.00
CA ALA A 8 -45.07 -13.77 16.74
C ALA A 8 -44.05 -14.84 17.17
N VAL A 9 -44.28 -15.50 18.33
CA VAL A 9 -43.42 -16.61 18.79
C VAL A 9 -43.57 -17.83 17.88
N GLY A 10 -44.79 -18.14 17.42
CA GLY A 10 -45.03 -19.19 16.44
C GLY A 10 -44.29 -18.95 15.12
N ALA A 11 -44.36 -17.73 14.57
CA ALA A 11 -43.67 -17.37 13.34
C ALA A 11 -42.14 -17.46 13.48
N LEU A 12 -41.59 -17.03 14.61
CA LEU A 12 -40.14 -17.09 14.88
C LEU A 12 -39.64 -18.53 14.99
N LEU A 13 -40.39 -19.41 15.65
CA LEU A 13 -40.05 -20.83 15.78
C LEU A 13 -40.11 -21.57 14.44
N THR A 14 -41.07 -21.24 13.58
CA THR A 14 -41.16 -21.80 12.23
C THR A 14 -39.98 -21.35 11.35
N LEU A 15 -39.56 -20.08 11.45
CA LEU A 15 -38.43 -19.54 10.70
C LEU A 15 -37.09 -20.15 11.15
N LEU A 16 -36.90 -20.32 12.47
CA LEU A 16 -35.75 -21.02 13.03
C LEU A 16 -35.70 -22.49 12.60
N SER A 17 -36.86 -23.17 12.60
CA SER A 17 -36.96 -24.56 12.14
C SER A 17 -36.59 -24.69 10.67
N PHE A 18 -37.02 -23.75 9.82
CA PHE A 18 -36.69 -23.75 8.39
C PHE A 18 -35.19 -23.52 8.15
N MET A 19 -34.57 -22.59 8.87
CA MET A 19 -33.12 -22.33 8.74
C MET A 19 -32.27 -23.52 9.22
N VAL A 20 -32.68 -24.19 10.30
CA VAL A 20 -31.98 -25.38 10.80
C VAL A 20 -32.13 -26.56 9.82
N VAL A 21 -33.32 -26.77 9.26
CA VAL A 21 -33.56 -27.82 8.25
C VAL A 21 -32.77 -27.56 6.96
N SER A 22 -32.72 -26.31 6.46
CA SER A 22 -31.90 -25.95 5.29
C SER A 22 -30.41 -26.14 5.55
N ALA A 23 -29.89 -25.73 6.71
CA ALA A 23 -28.47 -25.90 7.05
C ALA A 23 -28.07 -27.37 7.22
N ILE A 24 -28.95 -28.21 7.76
CA ILE A 24 -28.73 -29.67 7.87
C ILE A 24 -28.80 -30.33 6.48
N SER A 25 -29.74 -29.91 5.63
CA SER A 25 -29.88 -30.41 4.26
C SER A 25 -28.64 -30.10 3.41
N ASP A 26 -28.11 -28.88 3.49
CA ASP A 26 -26.88 -28.49 2.76
C ASP A 26 -25.65 -29.27 3.24
N LYS A 27 -25.52 -29.49 4.56
CA LYS A 27 -24.42 -30.29 5.12
C LYS A 27 -24.53 -31.76 4.72
N SER A 28 -25.73 -32.34 4.74
CA SER A 28 -25.98 -33.71 4.30
C SER A 28 -25.70 -33.91 2.81
N PHE A 29 -26.07 -32.93 1.99
CA PHE A 29 -25.80 -32.97 0.55
C PHE A 29 -24.30 -32.90 0.23
N LEU A 30 -23.56 -32.00 0.89
CA LEU A 30 -22.11 -31.90 0.72
C LEU A 30 -21.39 -33.16 1.21
N HIS A 31 -21.86 -33.77 2.31
CA HIS A 31 -21.27 -35.00 2.83
C HIS A 31 -21.52 -36.20 1.91
N GLN A 32 -22.75 -36.36 1.38
CA GLN A 32 -23.05 -37.42 0.41
C GLN A 32 -22.26 -37.24 -0.90
N ARG A 33 -22.03 -35.99 -1.33
CA ARG A 33 -21.23 -35.71 -2.52
C ARG A 33 -19.75 -36.05 -2.30
N ALA A 34 -19.20 -35.72 -1.14
CA ALA A 34 -17.83 -36.09 -0.78
C ALA A 34 -17.65 -37.61 -0.69
N GLU A 35 -18.61 -38.33 -0.09
CA GLU A 35 -18.59 -39.79 0.00
C GLU A 35 -18.65 -40.47 -1.38
N ARG A 36 -19.51 -39.99 -2.29
CA ARG A 36 -19.55 -40.51 -3.67
C ARG A 36 -18.23 -40.29 -4.41
N GLN A 37 -17.63 -39.10 -4.27
CA GLN A 37 -16.34 -38.81 -4.91
C GLN A 37 -15.21 -39.67 -4.35
N GLN A 38 -15.21 -39.90 -3.03
CA GLN A 38 -14.24 -40.80 -2.39
C GLN A 38 -14.41 -42.24 -2.89
N GLN A 39 -15.65 -42.73 -3.01
CA GLN A 39 -15.96 -44.08 -3.48
C GLN A 39 -15.58 -44.28 -4.96
N GLU A 40 -15.85 -43.30 -5.81
CA GLU A 40 -15.43 -43.32 -7.22
C GLU A 40 -13.90 -43.35 -7.38
N LEU A 41 -13.17 -42.61 -6.53
CA LEU A 41 -11.71 -42.59 -6.52
C LEU A 41 -11.13 -43.95 -6.05
N GLU A 42 -11.74 -44.57 -5.05
CA GLU A 42 -11.35 -45.88 -4.55
C GLU A 42 -11.61 -46.99 -5.59
N GLU A 43 -12.74 -46.94 -6.29
CA GLU A 43 -13.04 -47.86 -7.40
C GLU A 43 -12.04 -47.70 -8.56
N ALA A 44 -11.68 -46.46 -8.92
CA ALA A 44 -10.69 -46.20 -9.96
C ALA A 44 -9.32 -46.76 -9.58
N ARG A 45 -8.86 -46.52 -8.34
CA ARG A 45 -7.60 -47.08 -7.82
C ARG A 45 -7.60 -48.60 -7.78
N ALA A 46 -8.72 -49.22 -7.40
CA ALA A 46 -8.86 -50.67 -7.41
C ALA A 46 -8.76 -51.24 -8.83
N ARG A 47 -9.38 -50.59 -9.82
CA ARG A 47 -9.28 -51.00 -11.24
C ARG A 47 -7.84 -50.89 -11.77
N ILE A 48 -7.14 -49.81 -11.46
CA ILE A 48 -5.72 -49.63 -11.84
C ILE A 48 -4.87 -50.75 -11.23
N ALA A 49 -5.05 -51.05 -9.94
CA ALA A 49 -4.28 -52.09 -9.25
C ALA A 49 -4.54 -53.52 -9.80
N VAL A 50 -5.74 -53.80 -10.31
CA VAL A 50 -6.05 -55.07 -10.98
C VAL A 50 -5.35 -55.14 -12.34
N LEU A 51 -5.41 -54.08 -13.13
CA LEU A 51 -4.77 -54.03 -14.45
C LEU A 51 -3.24 -54.10 -14.35
N GLU A 52 -2.64 -53.42 -13.36
CA GLU A 52 -1.20 -53.52 -13.10
C GLU A 52 -0.77 -54.94 -12.69
N ARG A 53 -1.60 -55.65 -11.91
CA ARG A 53 -1.36 -57.06 -11.58
C ARG A 53 -1.50 -57.99 -12.79
N GLN A 54 -2.45 -57.75 -13.67
CA GLN A 54 -2.60 -58.51 -14.92
C GLN A 54 -1.37 -58.32 -15.82
N LEU A 55 -0.89 -57.08 -15.97
CA LEU A 55 0.34 -56.75 -16.71
C LEU A 55 1.61 -57.34 -16.08
N ALA A 56 1.67 -57.42 -14.73
CA ALA A 56 2.80 -58.00 -14.02
C ALA A 56 2.82 -59.54 -14.08
N GLY A 57 1.64 -60.18 -14.02
CA GLY A 57 1.50 -61.64 -14.12
C GLY A 57 1.88 -62.20 -15.49
N GLU A 58 1.74 -61.42 -16.56
CA GLU A 58 2.20 -61.82 -17.90
C GLU A 58 3.73 -61.74 -18.07
N ARG A 59 4.44 -61.01 -17.19
CA ARG A 59 5.91 -60.87 -17.24
C ARG A 59 6.66 -62.03 -16.60
N THR A 60 6.03 -62.85 -15.76
CA THR A 60 6.71 -63.90 -15.00
C THR A 60 6.88 -65.24 -15.75
N ASP A 61 6.24 -65.42 -16.91
CA ASP A 61 6.36 -66.66 -17.70
C ASP A 61 7.23 -66.55 -18.97
N SER A 62 7.85 -65.39 -19.26
CA SER A 62 8.56 -65.18 -20.54
C SER A 62 10.08 -65.12 -20.47
N SER A 63 10.71 -65.33 -19.31
CA SER A 63 12.18 -65.30 -19.18
C SER A 63 12.87 -66.66 -19.35
N ALA A 64 12.12 -67.77 -19.47
CA ALA A 64 12.69 -69.12 -19.60
C ALA A 64 12.50 -69.82 -20.97
N ALA A 65 11.83 -69.21 -21.96
CA ALA A 65 11.49 -69.88 -23.23
C ALA A 65 11.96 -69.16 -24.51
N PHE A 66 13.00 -68.34 -24.47
CA PHE A 66 13.43 -67.55 -25.64
C PHE A 66 14.41 -68.25 -26.60
N TYR A 67 14.73 -69.54 -26.39
CA TYR A 67 15.44 -70.34 -27.39
C TYR A 67 14.78 -71.71 -27.60
N SER A 68 13.59 -71.74 -28.21
CA SER A 68 13.27 -72.72 -29.26
C SER A 68 11.89 -72.49 -29.88
N SER A 69 11.82 -72.81 -31.17
CA SER A 69 10.62 -73.03 -32.00
C SER A 69 10.07 -71.86 -32.81
N ARG A 70 9.92 -72.16 -34.11
CA ARG A 70 9.35 -71.35 -35.18
C ARG A 70 7.83 -71.27 -35.04
N ALA A 71 7.31 -70.11 -35.47
CA ALA A 71 5.98 -69.87 -36.03
C ALA A 71 4.80 -70.62 -35.37
N SER A 72 4.19 -69.99 -34.36
CA SER A 72 2.80 -70.25 -33.98
C SER A 72 1.96 -68.97 -34.16
N PRO A 73 0.78 -69.03 -34.80
CA PRO A 73 -0.07 -67.85 -35.07
C PRO A 73 -0.63 -67.15 -33.81
N GLY A 74 -0.47 -67.73 -32.62
CA GLY A 74 -1.02 -67.20 -31.37
C GLY A 74 -0.25 -66.02 -30.75
N LEU A 75 1.02 -65.81 -31.14
CA LEU A 75 1.88 -64.79 -30.51
C LEU A 75 1.54 -63.35 -30.94
N PHE A 76 0.92 -63.18 -32.11
CA PHE A 76 0.43 -61.87 -32.57
C PHE A 76 -0.86 -61.44 -31.85
N LYS A 77 -1.71 -62.39 -31.42
CA LYS A 77 -2.95 -62.07 -30.69
C LYS A 77 -2.66 -61.56 -29.26
N ARG A 78 -1.73 -62.21 -28.55
CA ARG A 78 -1.30 -61.78 -27.20
C ARG A 78 -0.55 -60.44 -27.20
N ARG A 79 0.29 -60.16 -28.23
CA ARG A 79 0.90 -58.83 -28.39
C ARG A 79 -0.14 -57.73 -28.63
N GLY A 80 -1.27 -58.04 -29.28
CA GLY A 80 -2.39 -57.11 -29.47
C GLY A 80 -3.12 -56.81 -28.15
N GLU A 81 -3.41 -57.83 -27.36
CA GLU A 81 -4.09 -57.71 -26.04
C GLU A 81 -3.22 -56.93 -25.04
N HIS A 82 -1.91 -57.20 -24.99
CA HIS A 82 -0.97 -56.49 -24.12
C HIS A 82 -0.81 -55.01 -24.52
N ARG A 83 -0.88 -54.69 -25.83
CA ARG A 83 -0.93 -53.31 -26.33
C ARG A 83 -2.25 -52.64 -25.97
N HIS A 84 -3.37 -53.36 -26.05
CA HIS A 84 -4.69 -52.84 -25.71
C HIS A 84 -4.81 -52.54 -24.20
N LEU A 85 -4.35 -53.45 -23.33
CA LEU A 85 -4.28 -53.26 -21.88
C LEU A 85 -3.35 -52.11 -21.49
N ALA A 86 -2.15 -52.02 -22.09
CA ALA A 86 -1.26 -50.88 -21.87
C ALA A 86 -1.89 -49.55 -22.35
N THR A 87 -2.62 -49.55 -23.47
CA THR A 87 -3.34 -48.37 -23.95
C THR A 87 -4.50 -48.00 -23.02
N GLN A 88 -5.25 -48.97 -22.50
CA GLN A 88 -6.31 -48.71 -21.51
C GLN A 88 -5.74 -48.18 -20.19
N LEU A 89 -4.58 -48.67 -19.74
CA LEU A 89 -3.89 -48.17 -18.55
C LEU A 89 -3.39 -46.73 -18.74
N GLU A 90 -2.86 -46.42 -19.93
CA GLU A 90 -2.43 -45.08 -20.33
C GLU A 90 -3.62 -44.11 -20.41
N VAL A 91 -4.77 -44.56 -20.95
CA VAL A 91 -6.01 -43.77 -21.00
C VAL A 91 -6.57 -43.54 -19.60
N LEU A 92 -6.54 -44.54 -18.71
CA LEU A 92 -7.00 -44.39 -17.33
C LEU A 92 -6.07 -43.50 -16.49
N ARG A 93 -4.74 -43.61 -16.66
CA ARG A 93 -3.78 -42.67 -16.06
C ARG A 93 -3.97 -41.26 -16.59
N LYS A 94 -4.20 -41.11 -17.91
CA LYS A 94 -4.57 -39.82 -18.48
C LYS A 94 -5.94 -39.34 -18.03
N HIS A 95 -6.88 -40.20 -17.67
CA HIS A 95 -8.18 -39.79 -17.12
C HIS A 95 -8.07 -39.32 -15.66
N ASP A 96 -7.13 -39.87 -14.89
CA ASP A 96 -6.74 -39.39 -13.57
C ASP A 96 -5.97 -38.03 -13.67
N GLU A 97 -5.41 -37.74 -14.85
CA GLU A 97 -4.66 -36.51 -15.16
C GLU A 97 -5.36 -35.53 -16.15
N ALA A 98 -6.56 -35.84 -16.67
CA ALA A 98 -7.27 -35.01 -17.66
C ALA A 98 -8.58 -34.43 -17.09
N PRO A 99 -8.80 -33.11 -17.20
CA PRO A 99 -10.05 -32.51 -16.79
C PRO A 99 -11.16 -32.77 -17.83
N LEU A 100 -12.20 -33.49 -17.43
CA LEU A 100 -13.58 -33.00 -17.44
C LEU A 100 -14.10 -32.34 -18.75
N GLU A 101 -13.98 -32.98 -19.90
CA GLU A 101 -14.51 -32.46 -21.17
C GLU A 101 -16.04 -32.62 -21.36
N GLN A 102 -16.79 -32.84 -20.27
CA GLN A 102 -18.25 -32.66 -20.22
C GLN A 102 -18.69 -31.42 -19.40
N ARG A 103 -17.79 -30.46 -19.17
CA ARG A 103 -18.07 -29.17 -18.47
C ARG A 103 -18.30 -27.97 -19.40
N LEU A 104 -18.59 -28.19 -20.68
CA LEU A 104 -18.48 -27.17 -21.73
C LEU A 104 -19.48 -26.00 -21.68
N ASP A 105 -20.42 -25.94 -20.74
CA ASP A 105 -21.33 -24.79 -20.59
C ASP A 105 -21.23 -24.05 -19.25
N ALA A 106 -20.33 -24.47 -18.34
CA ALA A 106 -20.12 -23.76 -17.09
C ALA A 106 -18.88 -22.84 -17.21
N PRO A 107 -19.01 -21.50 -17.03
CA PRO A 107 -17.84 -20.64 -16.98
C PRO A 107 -16.88 -21.12 -15.88
N PRO A 108 -15.55 -20.96 -16.05
CA PRO A 108 -14.59 -21.38 -15.04
C PRO A 108 -14.96 -20.80 -13.67
N PRO A 109 -14.71 -21.52 -12.55
CA PRO A 109 -15.19 -21.14 -11.21
C PRO A 109 -14.79 -19.72 -10.79
N GLU A 110 -13.68 -19.20 -11.33
CA GLU A 110 -13.23 -17.83 -11.13
C GLU A 110 -14.12 -16.78 -11.82
N VAL A 111 -14.58 -17.05 -13.05
CA VAL A 111 -15.50 -16.16 -13.78
C VAL A 111 -16.85 -16.08 -13.08
N SER A 112 -17.39 -17.22 -12.64
CA SER A 112 -18.64 -17.27 -11.87
C SER A 112 -18.54 -16.50 -10.55
N ARG A 113 -17.39 -16.56 -9.86
CA ARG A 113 -17.14 -15.80 -8.62
C ARG A 113 -17.06 -14.29 -8.87
N LEU A 114 -16.42 -13.87 -9.96
CA LEU A 114 -16.30 -12.45 -10.32
C LEU A 114 -17.65 -11.85 -10.72
N GLU A 115 -18.47 -12.59 -11.47
CA GLU A 115 -19.83 -12.16 -11.82
C GLU A 115 -20.75 -12.09 -10.61
N ALA A 116 -20.69 -13.07 -9.70
CA ALA A 116 -21.40 -13.02 -8.43
C ALA A 116 -20.97 -11.82 -7.57
N ALA A 117 -19.68 -11.50 -7.54
CA ALA A 117 -19.18 -10.32 -6.83
C ALA A 117 -19.65 -9.02 -7.49
N ALA A 118 -19.70 -8.96 -8.82
CA ALA A 118 -20.19 -7.80 -9.57
C ALA A 118 -21.66 -7.48 -9.26
N ALA A 119 -22.45 -8.43 -8.77
CA ALA A 119 -23.82 -8.19 -8.31
C ALA A 119 -23.91 -7.22 -7.11
N GLN A 120 -22.83 -7.02 -6.35
CA GLN A 120 -22.77 -6.01 -5.29
C GLN A 120 -22.74 -4.57 -5.83
N ILE A 121 -22.39 -4.40 -7.12
CA ILE A 121 -22.32 -3.10 -7.78
C ILE A 121 -23.72 -2.73 -8.28
N ARG A 122 -24.36 -1.78 -7.62
CA ARG A 122 -25.77 -1.39 -7.89
C ARG A 122 -25.91 -0.67 -9.23
N SER A 123 -24.93 0.15 -9.60
CA SER A 123 -24.94 0.89 -10.87
C SER A 123 -24.55 -0.02 -12.03
N GLY A 124 -25.43 -0.15 -13.03
CA GLY A 124 -25.17 -0.95 -14.24
C GLY A 124 -23.89 -0.51 -14.95
N ALA A 125 -23.70 0.80 -15.14
CA ALA A 125 -22.50 1.38 -15.76
C ALA A 125 -21.23 1.07 -14.95
N CYS A 126 -21.27 1.20 -13.62
CA CYS A 126 -20.12 0.86 -12.77
C CYS A 126 -19.79 -0.63 -12.82
N ARG A 127 -20.82 -1.48 -12.87
CA ARG A 127 -20.67 -2.93 -12.93
C ARG A 127 -20.00 -3.36 -14.23
N GLU A 128 -20.45 -2.81 -15.35
CA GLU A 128 -19.84 -3.05 -16.66
C GLU A 128 -18.40 -2.53 -16.72
N ALA A 129 -18.13 -1.33 -16.21
CA ALA A 129 -16.77 -0.78 -16.15
C ALA A 129 -15.83 -1.65 -15.31
N TRP A 130 -16.29 -2.15 -14.15
CA TRP A 130 -15.52 -3.03 -13.30
C TRP A 130 -15.24 -4.38 -13.99
N LEU A 131 -16.25 -5.01 -14.59
CA LEU A 131 -16.09 -6.27 -15.33
C LEU A 131 -15.15 -6.11 -16.52
N ALA A 132 -15.30 -5.03 -17.29
CA ALA A 132 -14.43 -4.72 -18.42
C ALA A 132 -12.96 -4.58 -17.98
N ARG A 133 -12.72 -3.87 -16.86
CA ARG A 133 -11.38 -3.75 -16.28
C ARG A 133 -10.80 -5.10 -15.86
N VAL A 134 -11.55 -5.89 -15.09
CA VAL A 134 -11.09 -7.20 -14.61
C VAL A 134 -10.78 -8.15 -15.79
N ARG A 135 -11.61 -8.13 -16.83
CA ARG A 135 -11.39 -8.90 -18.07
C ARG A 135 -10.15 -8.43 -18.84
N ALA A 136 -9.96 -7.12 -18.98
CA ALA A 136 -8.84 -6.54 -19.72
C ALA A 136 -7.46 -6.87 -19.09
N GLU A 137 -7.43 -7.16 -17.79
CA GLU A 137 -6.19 -7.37 -17.06
C GLU A 137 -5.65 -8.81 -17.09
N GLY A 138 -6.35 -9.75 -17.75
CA GLY A 138 -5.73 -10.94 -18.36
C GLY A 138 -4.92 -11.86 -17.43
N GLY A 139 -5.27 -12.00 -16.15
CA GLY A 139 -4.80 -13.06 -15.26
C GLY A 139 -3.35 -13.01 -14.75
N ARG A 140 -2.49 -12.09 -15.24
CA ARG A 140 -1.12 -11.90 -14.70
C ARG A 140 -1.05 -10.62 -13.88
N ARG A 141 -1.46 -10.69 -12.61
CA ARG A 141 -1.30 -9.62 -11.62
C ARG A 141 -0.31 -10.01 -10.54
N ALA A 142 0.46 -9.03 -10.05
CA ALA A 142 1.34 -9.22 -8.89
C ALA A 142 0.56 -9.36 -7.57
N HIS A 143 -0.67 -8.86 -7.53
CA HIS A 143 -1.58 -8.88 -6.38
C HIS A 143 -2.89 -9.57 -6.73
N GLY A 144 -3.48 -10.29 -5.78
CA GLY A 144 -4.79 -10.92 -5.94
C GLY A 144 -5.88 -9.90 -6.26
N VAL A 145 -6.88 -10.30 -7.05
CA VAL A 145 -8.00 -9.43 -7.46
C VAL A 145 -8.97 -9.26 -6.29
N PRO A 146 -9.10 -8.06 -5.71
CA PRO A 146 -10.05 -7.84 -4.64
C PRO A 146 -11.47 -7.68 -5.21
N LEU A 147 -12.45 -8.20 -4.48
CA LEU A 147 -13.85 -8.16 -4.85
C LEU A 147 -14.47 -6.82 -4.44
N PRO A 148 -15.44 -6.29 -5.20
CA PRO A 148 -16.21 -5.12 -4.77
C PRO A 148 -16.86 -5.40 -3.41
N PHE A 149 -16.93 -4.35 -2.58
CA PHE A 149 -17.59 -4.38 -1.29
C PHE A 149 -18.59 -3.22 -1.22
N ALA A 150 -19.87 -3.53 -0.98
CA ALA A 150 -20.94 -2.53 -0.92
C ALA A 150 -20.83 -1.57 0.28
N GLY A 151 -19.90 -1.82 1.21
CA GLY A 151 -19.70 -1.05 2.42
C GLY A 151 -20.59 -1.49 3.57
N GLY A 152 -20.20 -1.11 4.78
CA GLY A 152 -20.91 -1.38 6.02
C GLY A 152 -20.30 -0.60 7.18
N ASP A 153 -21.02 -0.56 8.30
CA ASP A 153 -20.48 -0.05 9.56
C ASP A 153 -19.54 -1.09 10.17
N LEU A 154 -18.29 -0.72 10.43
CA LEU A 154 -17.31 -1.62 11.06
C LEU A 154 -17.65 -2.00 12.51
N GLU A 155 -18.61 -1.32 13.16
CA GLU A 155 -19.12 -1.69 14.47
C GLU A 155 -20.25 -2.74 14.39
N GLU A 156 -20.81 -2.99 13.19
CA GLU A 156 -21.77 -4.08 12.99
C GLU A 156 -21.05 -5.45 12.94
N PRO A 157 -21.62 -6.49 13.59
CA PRO A 157 -21.02 -7.82 13.59
C PRO A 157 -20.77 -8.37 12.17
N GLY A 158 -19.54 -8.85 11.93
CA GLY A 158 -19.16 -9.51 10.67
C GLY A 158 -18.78 -8.58 9.52
N VAL A 159 -19.01 -7.27 9.62
CA VAL A 159 -18.68 -6.33 8.54
C VAL A 159 -17.18 -6.21 8.33
N LEU A 160 -16.39 -6.16 9.41
CA LEU A 160 -14.92 -6.12 9.32
C LEU A 160 -14.40 -7.38 8.61
N GLU A 161 -14.87 -8.56 9.00
CA GLU A 161 -14.48 -9.85 8.40
C GLU A 161 -14.85 -9.91 6.92
N ALA A 162 -16.07 -9.50 6.56
CA ALA A 162 -16.54 -9.48 5.18
C ALA A 162 -15.72 -8.50 4.32
N MET A 163 -15.43 -7.31 4.85
CA MET A 163 -14.57 -6.32 4.19
C MET A 163 -13.17 -6.88 3.94
N LEU A 164 -12.53 -7.45 4.97
CA LEU A 164 -11.19 -8.00 4.87
C LEU A 164 -11.12 -9.15 3.85
N ALA A 165 -12.10 -10.06 3.88
CA ALA A 165 -12.17 -11.17 2.94
C ALA A 165 -12.38 -10.71 1.48
N ALA A 166 -13.14 -9.63 1.26
CA ALA A 166 -13.38 -9.07 -0.06
C ALA A 166 -12.18 -8.27 -0.59
N ARG A 167 -11.57 -7.44 0.26
CA ARG A 167 -10.59 -6.43 -0.16
C ARG A 167 -9.13 -6.85 -0.04
N ALA A 168 -8.82 -7.87 0.75
CA ALA A 168 -7.45 -8.33 1.01
C ALA A 168 -7.30 -9.84 0.77
N PRO A 169 -7.47 -10.31 -0.49
CA PRO A 169 -7.42 -11.74 -0.81
C PRO A 169 -6.12 -12.43 -0.37
N ASP A 170 -4.99 -11.71 -0.43
CA ASP A 170 -3.67 -12.21 0.00
C ASP A 170 -3.30 -11.82 1.43
N LYS A 171 -4.30 -11.46 2.24
CA LYS A 171 -4.14 -10.86 3.57
C LYS A 171 -3.19 -9.65 3.58
N GLU A 172 -3.21 -8.89 2.51
CA GLU A 172 -2.48 -7.63 2.35
C GLU A 172 -3.51 -6.54 2.04
N LEU A 173 -3.47 -5.42 2.75
CA LEU A 173 -4.44 -4.33 2.60
C LEU A 173 -3.77 -2.97 2.73
N ILE A 174 -4.09 -2.04 1.84
CA ILE A 174 -3.84 -0.62 2.06
C ILE A 174 -5.05 -0.02 2.78
N PHE A 175 -4.81 0.56 3.95
CA PHE A 175 -5.85 1.19 4.77
C PHE A 175 -5.76 2.70 4.63
N LEU A 176 -6.81 3.30 4.08
CA LEU A 176 -6.95 4.74 3.86
C LEU A 176 -8.01 5.31 4.80
N SER A 177 -7.82 6.53 5.27
CA SER A 177 -8.82 7.24 6.09
C SER A 177 -9.11 8.63 5.51
N VAL A 178 -10.39 8.94 5.29
CA VAL A 178 -10.85 10.23 4.76
C VAL A 178 -12.10 10.69 5.49
N GLY A 179 -12.03 11.88 6.10
CA GLY A 179 -13.18 12.61 6.61
C GLY A 179 -13.76 13.58 5.59
N ASP A 180 -15.04 13.93 5.75
CA ASP A 180 -15.81 14.85 4.91
C ASP A 180 -16.40 16.04 5.69
N THR A 181 -16.01 16.22 6.96
CA THR A 181 -16.48 17.31 7.83
C THR A 181 -15.40 18.39 8.04
N LYS A 182 -14.84 18.54 9.24
CA LYS A 182 -13.84 19.57 9.57
C LYS A 182 -12.42 19.00 9.56
N ASP A 183 -11.52 19.64 8.83
CA ASP A 183 -10.09 19.67 9.20
C ASP A 183 -9.88 20.88 10.12
N HIS A 184 -9.88 20.62 11.43
CA HIS A 184 -9.74 21.63 12.49
C HIS A 184 -8.43 22.42 12.40
N ARG A 185 -7.42 21.92 11.68
CA ARG A 185 -6.16 22.66 11.44
C ARG A 185 -6.29 23.71 10.33
N ARG A 186 -7.34 23.63 9.52
CA ARG A 186 -7.56 24.45 8.32
C ARG A 186 -8.77 25.37 8.44
N ALA A 187 -9.59 25.20 9.47
CA ALA A 187 -10.83 25.97 9.67
C ALA A 187 -10.61 27.50 9.63
N THR A 188 -9.42 27.96 10.03
CA THR A 188 -8.98 29.36 10.03
C THR A 188 -8.06 29.75 8.87
N LYS A 189 -7.53 28.78 8.10
CA LYS A 189 -6.45 29.02 7.12
C LYS A 189 -6.93 29.06 5.67
N ASP A 190 -7.94 28.27 5.29
CA ASP A 190 -8.58 28.36 3.98
C ASP A 190 -9.95 27.63 3.98
N PRO A 191 -11.08 28.34 3.79
CA PRO A 191 -12.40 27.74 3.67
C PRO A 191 -12.54 26.71 2.53
N ALA A 192 -11.79 26.86 1.43
CA ALA A 192 -11.83 25.94 0.30
C ALA A 192 -11.17 24.58 0.61
N LEU A 193 -10.25 24.52 1.58
CA LEU A 193 -9.62 23.28 2.02
C LEU A 193 -10.52 22.37 2.87
N ARG A 194 -11.76 22.79 3.19
CA ARG A 194 -12.72 21.96 3.96
C ARG A 194 -13.19 20.71 3.20
N THR A 195 -13.11 20.69 1.87
CA THR A 195 -13.70 19.63 1.00
C THR A 195 -12.68 18.81 0.20
N ILE A 196 -11.40 19.14 0.31
CA ILE A 196 -10.33 18.73 -0.60
C ILE A 196 -9.83 17.28 -0.39
N SER A 197 -10.24 16.63 0.69
CA SER A 197 -9.77 15.27 1.04
C SER A 197 -10.12 14.22 -0.02
N THR A 198 -11.21 14.42 -0.77
CA THR A 198 -11.66 13.48 -1.80
C THR A 198 -10.77 13.49 -3.04
N ASP A 199 -10.32 14.64 -3.52
CA ASP A 199 -9.44 14.72 -4.69
C ASP A 199 -8.10 14.01 -4.44
N PHE A 200 -7.56 14.12 -3.22
CA PHE A 200 -6.34 13.42 -2.81
C PHE A 200 -6.52 11.92 -2.82
N LEU A 201 -7.63 11.45 -2.25
CA LEU A 201 -8.01 10.06 -2.29
C LEU A 201 -8.07 9.57 -3.75
N LEU A 202 -8.83 10.23 -4.62
CA LEU A 202 -9.02 9.78 -6.00
C LEU A 202 -7.69 9.71 -6.79
N ASN A 203 -6.79 10.69 -6.59
CA ASN A 203 -5.46 10.64 -7.19
C ASN A 203 -4.63 9.45 -6.69
N LEU A 204 -4.63 9.20 -5.38
CA LEU A 204 -3.95 8.04 -4.81
C LEU A 204 -4.56 6.72 -5.33
N LEU A 205 -5.89 6.59 -5.34
CA LEU A 205 -6.56 5.39 -5.85
C LEU A 205 -6.21 5.11 -7.31
N ALA A 206 -6.18 6.15 -8.13
CA ALA A 206 -5.79 6.01 -9.52
C ALA A 206 -4.30 5.59 -9.62
N ASN A 207 -3.42 6.17 -8.80
CA ASN A 207 -2.00 5.80 -8.74
C ASN A 207 -1.79 4.33 -8.35
N LEU A 208 -2.54 3.84 -7.35
CA LEU A 208 -2.53 2.45 -6.93
C LEU A 208 -3.06 1.50 -8.02
N LYS A 209 -4.18 1.84 -8.68
CA LYS A 209 -4.72 1.07 -9.82
C LYS A 209 -3.70 0.93 -10.95
N ARG A 210 -2.87 1.96 -11.17
CA ARG A 210 -1.80 1.93 -12.18
C ARG A 210 -0.73 0.89 -11.87
N LEU A 211 -0.38 0.78 -10.59
CA LEU A 211 0.52 -0.23 -10.04
C LEU A 211 -0.16 -1.60 -9.89
N GLN A 212 -1.41 -1.77 -10.32
CA GLN A 212 -2.23 -2.96 -10.08
C GLN A 212 -2.37 -3.31 -8.60
N ILE A 213 -2.33 -2.29 -7.74
CA ILE A 213 -2.57 -2.40 -6.31
C ILE A 213 -4.03 -2.02 -6.06
N ASP A 214 -4.92 -3.02 -6.10
CA ASP A 214 -6.35 -2.79 -5.90
C ASP A 214 -6.79 -3.11 -4.47
N HIS A 215 -5.96 -3.80 -3.67
CA HIS A 215 -6.30 -4.27 -2.33
C HIS A 215 -6.24 -3.15 -1.28
N TYR A 216 -7.12 -2.16 -1.43
CA TYR A 216 -7.29 -1.07 -0.50
C TYR A 216 -8.72 -1.00 0.06
N VAL A 217 -8.83 -0.37 1.23
CA VAL A 217 -10.09 0.02 1.87
C VAL A 217 -10.06 1.49 2.27
N ILE A 218 -11.20 2.15 2.18
CA ILE A 218 -11.38 3.57 2.52
C ILE A 218 -12.29 3.67 3.73
N LEU A 219 -11.74 4.00 4.90
CA LEU A 219 -12.52 4.35 6.07
C LEU A 219 -12.98 5.80 5.99
N THR A 220 -14.29 6.00 5.97
CA THR A 220 -14.91 7.31 5.79
C THR A 220 -16.29 7.39 6.44
N THR A 221 -17.08 8.42 6.14
CA THR A 221 -18.48 8.51 6.59
C THR A 221 -19.40 7.77 5.64
N ARG A 222 -20.58 7.36 6.13
CA ARG A 222 -21.60 6.70 5.31
C ARG A 222 -21.98 7.54 4.07
N LYS A 223 -22.09 8.86 4.25
CA LYS A 223 -22.45 9.81 3.18
C LYS A 223 -21.38 9.85 2.09
N LEU A 224 -20.11 10.01 2.46
CA LEU A 224 -19.02 10.03 1.49
C LEU A 224 -18.83 8.66 0.81
N CYS A 225 -18.99 7.55 1.55
CA CYS A 225 -18.94 6.22 0.96
C CYS A 225 -20.01 6.01 -0.13
N ALA A 226 -21.26 6.41 0.13
CA ALA A 226 -22.32 6.35 -0.87
C ALA A 226 -21.99 7.22 -2.11
N ARG A 227 -21.43 8.41 -1.89
CA ARG A 227 -21.01 9.31 -2.96
C ARG A 227 -19.89 8.72 -3.83
N LEU A 228 -18.87 8.12 -3.22
CA LEU A 228 -17.76 7.45 -3.92
C LEU A 228 -18.27 6.29 -4.80
N GLN A 229 -19.22 5.51 -4.30
CA GLN A 229 -19.83 4.41 -5.07
C GLN A 229 -20.66 4.89 -6.26
N GLN A 230 -21.41 5.98 -6.09
CA GLN A 230 -22.32 6.51 -7.11
C GLN A 230 -21.58 7.33 -8.18
N GLU A 231 -20.70 8.24 -7.77
CA GLU A 231 -20.04 9.20 -8.65
C GLU A 231 -18.73 8.66 -9.23
N GLN A 232 -18.04 7.76 -8.53
CA GLN A 232 -16.67 7.32 -8.87
C GLN A 232 -16.56 5.81 -9.08
N CYS A 233 -17.68 5.07 -9.01
CA CYS A 233 -17.72 3.62 -9.10
C CYS A 233 -16.76 2.91 -8.13
N GLU A 234 -16.54 3.50 -6.94
CA GLU A 234 -15.56 3.02 -5.99
C GLU A 234 -16.24 2.20 -4.87
N TYR A 235 -16.12 0.87 -4.97
CA TYR A 235 -16.74 -0.13 -4.06
C TYR A 235 -15.70 -0.75 -3.12
N SER A 236 -15.08 0.11 -2.33
CA SER A 236 -13.99 -0.24 -1.39
C SER A 236 -14.04 0.58 -0.10
N CYS A 237 -15.17 1.22 0.19
CA CYS A 237 -15.34 2.06 1.37
C CYS A 237 -16.10 1.37 2.50
N VAL A 238 -15.80 1.78 3.71
CA VAL A 238 -16.47 1.40 4.96
C VAL A 238 -16.64 2.63 5.83
N TRP A 239 -17.55 2.57 6.79
CA TRP A 239 -17.74 3.64 7.78
C TRP A 239 -17.79 3.08 9.19
N THR A 240 -17.92 3.98 10.15
CA THR A 240 -18.13 3.58 11.54
C THR A 240 -18.96 4.59 12.29
N GLU A 241 -19.88 4.10 13.13
CA GLU A 241 -20.64 4.92 14.07
C GLU A 241 -20.00 5.00 15.47
N LEU A 242 -18.77 4.49 15.64
CA LEU A 242 -18.02 4.42 16.91
C LEU A 242 -18.08 5.69 17.77
N TRP A 243 -18.09 6.86 17.13
CA TRP A 243 -18.05 8.14 17.83
C TRP A 243 -19.40 8.78 18.10
N HIS A 244 -20.50 8.28 17.53
CA HIS A 244 -21.79 8.97 17.53
C HIS A 244 -22.31 9.33 18.93
N SER A 245 -21.97 8.51 19.94
CA SER A 245 -22.39 8.71 21.33
C SER A 245 -21.22 8.97 22.30
N HIS A 246 -20.01 9.27 21.81
CA HIS A 246 -18.86 9.41 22.71
C HIS A 246 -18.92 10.73 23.52
N PRO A 247 -18.92 10.68 24.86
CA PRO A 247 -19.14 11.86 25.71
C PRO A 247 -18.01 12.90 25.63
N GLY A 248 -16.83 12.50 25.14
CA GLY A 248 -15.71 13.42 24.90
C GLY A 248 -15.91 14.38 23.72
N LEU A 249 -16.78 14.07 22.75
CA LEU A 249 -16.90 14.90 21.54
C LEU A 249 -17.28 16.37 21.83
N PRO A 250 -18.30 16.67 22.66
CA PRO A 250 -18.67 18.05 22.98
C PRO A 250 -17.57 18.82 23.71
N LEU A 251 -16.78 18.15 24.55
CA LEU A 251 -15.67 18.78 25.28
C LEU A 251 -14.66 19.37 24.29
N TRP A 252 -14.37 18.64 23.22
CA TRP A 252 -13.35 18.94 22.23
C TRP A 252 -13.87 19.70 20.99
N ASP A 253 -15.15 20.10 20.96
CA ASP A 253 -15.84 20.66 19.76
C ASP A 253 -15.68 19.77 18.50
N LEU A 254 -15.73 18.46 18.69
CA LEU A 254 -15.61 17.49 17.60
C LEU A 254 -16.98 16.97 17.15
N ARG A 255 -17.06 16.58 15.89
CA ARG A 255 -18.22 15.89 15.29
C ARG A 255 -17.77 14.59 14.62
N PRO A 256 -18.64 13.57 14.56
CA PRO A 256 -18.37 12.40 13.73
C PRO A 256 -17.98 12.80 12.31
N GLY A 257 -16.94 12.18 11.76
CA GLY A 257 -16.36 12.52 10.46
C GLY A 257 -15.14 13.44 10.53
N ASP A 258 -14.88 14.11 11.65
CA ASP A 258 -13.74 15.03 11.76
C ASP A 258 -12.41 14.29 11.61
N MET A 259 -11.45 14.91 10.92
CA MET A 259 -10.23 14.23 10.47
C MET A 259 -9.42 13.58 11.61
N PHE A 260 -9.34 14.23 12.78
CA PHE A 260 -8.65 13.67 13.94
C PHE A 260 -9.30 12.38 14.46
N LEU A 261 -10.63 12.29 14.42
CA LEU A 261 -11.36 11.07 14.77
C LEU A 261 -11.12 9.98 13.73
N MET A 262 -11.14 10.34 12.44
CA MET A 262 -10.86 9.41 11.33
C MET A 262 -9.44 8.83 11.39
N TRP A 263 -8.43 9.66 11.70
CA TRP A 263 -7.05 9.20 11.87
C TRP A 263 -6.90 8.29 13.08
N ALA A 264 -7.56 8.58 14.19
CA ALA A 264 -7.43 7.75 15.38
C ALA A 264 -8.14 6.40 15.27
N GLN A 265 -9.39 6.39 14.79
CA GLN A 265 -10.20 5.17 14.73
C GLN A 265 -9.62 4.11 13.78
N GLN A 266 -8.83 4.51 12.78
CA GLN A 266 -8.20 3.54 11.89
C GLN A 266 -7.32 2.56 12.66
N TRP A 267 -6.63 3.00 13.73
CA TRP A 267 -5.74 2.14 14.51
C TRP A 267 -6.48 1.01 15.22
N ARG A 268 -7.74 1.23 15.65
CA ARG A 268 -8.61 0.18 16.19
C ARG A 268 -8.84 -0.93 15.17
N TYR A 269 -9.23 -0.56 13.94
CA TYR A 269 -9.54 -1.54 12.89
C TYR A 269 -8.29 -2.20 12.30
N ILE A 270 -7.20 -1.46 12.20
CA ILE A 270 -5.89 -2.00 11.81
C ILE A 270 -5.43 -3.05 12.83
N ALA A 271 -5.52 -2.75 14.13
CA ALA A 271 -5.19 -3.72 15.17
C ALA A 271 -6.06 -4.99 15.08
N ALA A 272 -7.37 -4.84 14.87
CA ALA A 272 -8.29 -5.96 14.71
C ALA A 272 -7.99 -6.79 13.44
N ALA A 273 -7.58 -6.15 12.34
CA ALA A 273 -7.15 -6.85 11.12
C ALA A 273 -5.84 -7.62 11.35
N MET A 274 -4.87 -7.02 12.04
CA MET A 274 -3.61 -7.67 12.40
C MET A 274 -3.81 -8.89 13.30
N GLU A 275 -4.76 -8.84 14.25
CA GLU A 275 -5.15 -10.01 15.07
C GLU A 275 -5.63 -11.19 14.22
N ARG A 276 -6.19 -10.92 13.03
CA ARG A 276 -6.65 -11.93 12.06
C ARG A 276 -5.57 -12.34 11.05
N GLY A 277 -4.33 -11.88 11.25
CA GLY A 277 -3.17 -12.19 10.42
C GLY A 277 -3.08 -11.40 9.11
N TYR A 278 -3.73 -10.23 9.05
CA TYR A 278 -3.60 -9.33 7.90
C TYR A 278 -2.39 -8.41 8.04
N ARG A 279 -1.74 -8.14 6.91
CA ARG A 279 -0.66 -7.17 6.76
C ARG A 279 -1.24 -5.90 6.19
N ILE A 280 -0.92 -4.78 6.83
CA ILE A 280 -1.58 -3.51 6.56
C ILE A 280 -0.55 -2.45 6.18
N MET A 281 -0.81 -1.73 5.10
CA MET A 281 -0.15 -0.46 4.80
C MET A 281 -1.12 0.68 5.07
N ARG A 282 -0.91 1.42 6.15
CA ARG A 282 -1.65 2.66 6.42
C ARG A 282 -0.99 3.79 5.63
N THR A 283 -1.79 4.53 4.86
CA THR A 283 -1.29 5.69 4.12
C THR A 283 -2.21 6.89 4.31
N ASP A 284 -1.63 8.08 4.46
CA ASP A 284 -2.37 9.32 4.21
C ASP A 284 -2.78 9.37 2.73
N THR A 285 -3.82 10.14 2.42
CA THR A 285 -4.28 10.34 1.05
C THR A 285 -3.36 11.23 0.21
N ASP A 286 -2.38 11.90 0.83
CA ASP A 286 -1.41 12.75 0.15
C ASP A 286 -0.06 12.09 -0.08
N VAL A 287 -0.14 10.78 -0.34
CA VAL A 287 0.98 9.93 -0.73
C VAL A 287 0.94 9.69 -2.24
N TYR A 288 2.12 9.49 -2.83
CA TYR A 288 2.30 8.98 -4.18
C TYR A 288 3.26 7.80 -4.18
N PHE A 289 2.92 6.75 -4.91
CA PHE A 289 3.75 5.57 -5.15
C PHE A 289 4.35 5.60 -6.56
N ALA A 290 5.67 5.66 -6.65
CA ALA A 290 6.44 5.58 -7.88
C ALA A 290 6.73 4.13 -8.31
N GLU A 291 6.61 3.19 -7.39
CA GLU A 291 6.69 1.75 -7.66
C GLU A 291 5.86 0.97 -6.64
N ASP A 292 5.65 -0.32 -6.93
CA ASP A 292 5.07 -1.24 -5.97
C ASP A 292 6.04 -1.41 -4.77
N PRO A 293 5.61 -1.04 -3.54
CA PRO A 293 6.47 -1.11 -2.37
C PRO A 293 6.63 -2.54 -1.82
N TYR A 294 5.73 -3.47 -2.14
CA TYR A 294 5.69 -4.78 -1.51
C TYR A 294 6.89 -5.67 -1.82
N PRO A 295 7.45 -5.71 -3.05
CA PRO A 295 8.69 -6.42 -3.33
C PRO A 295 9.88 -6.01 -2.44
N ILE A 296 9.88 -4.76 -1.97
CA ILE A 296 10.93 -4.20 -1.11
C ILE A 296 10.61 -4.49 0.36
N LEU A 297 9.38 -4.25 0.80
CA LEU A 297 8.93 -4.50 2.18
C LEU A 297 8.98 -5.98 2.57
N ARG A 298 8.78 -6.87 1.58
CA ARG A 298 8.93 -8.33 1.71
C ARG A 298 10.37 -8.79 1.40
N GLY A 299 11.21 -7.92 0.85
CA GLY A 299 12.59 -8.21 0.50
C GLY A 299 13.48 -8.43 1.73
N PRO A 300 14.67 -9.04 1.55
CA PRO A 300 15.57 -9.39 2.64
C PRO A 300 15.88 -8.24 3.60
N LEU A 301 16.12 -7.03 3.07
CA LEU A 301 16.45 -5.85 3.87
C LEU A 301 15.37 -5.50 4.89
N PHE A 302 14.09 -5.58 4.51
CA PHE A 302 13.00 -5.17 5.39
C PHE A 302 12.25 -6.33 6.03
N SER A 303 12.39 -7.57 5.53
CA SER A 303 11.75 -8.78 6.07
C SER A 303 11.87 -9.00 7.61
N PRO A 304 12.94 -8.56 8.31
CA PRO A 304 13.04 -8.73 9.76
C PRO A 304 12.16 -7.78 10.61
N PHE A 305 11.56 -6.74 10.02
CA PHE A 305 10.84 -5.69 10.74
C PHE A 305 9.33 -5.89 10.67
N GLN A 306 8.62 -5.87 11.80
CA GLN A 306 7.16 -6.01 11.83
C GLN A 306 6.44 -4.68 11.62
N MET A 307 7.16 -3.58 11.75
CA MET A 307 6.72 -2.24 11.40
C MET A 307 7.80 -1.53 10.59
N VAL A 308 7.45 -1.00 9.42
CA VAL A 308 8.29 -0.08 8.65
C VAL A 308 7.53 1.22 8.54
N VAL A 309 8.10 2.32 9.02
CA VAL A 309 7.37 3.56 9.20
C VAL A 309 8.20 4.76 8.79
N GLN A 310 7.57 5.77 8.20
CA GLN A 310 8.27 6.96 7.75
C GLN A 310 9.06 7.65 8.88
N HIS A 311 10.28 8.09 8.57
CA HIS A 311 11.11 8.89 9.48
C HIS A 311 10.76 10.38 9.34
N ASP A 312 10.47 11.03 10.46
CA ASP A 312 10.37 12.48 10.58
C ASP A 312 11.73 13.09 10.96
N PHE A 313 12.33 13.89 10.08
CA PHE A 313 13.59 14.58 10.38
C PHE A 313 13.39 15.98 10.98
N PHE A 314 12.15 16.39 11.27
CA PHE A 314 11.90 17.74 11.74
C PHE A 314 12.61 18.01 13.08
N GLY A 315 13.65 18.85 13.03
CA GLY A 315 14.50 19.21 14.18
C GLY A 315 15.81 18.42 14.30
N ALA A 316 15.89 17.20 13.76
CA ALA A 316 17.11 16.41 13.72
C ALA A 316 17.86 16.68 12.41
N LYS A 317 18.81 17.63 12.42
CA LYS A 317 19.62 17.99 11.23
C LYS A 317 20.46 16.84 10.68
N GLU A 318 20.56 15.72 11.41
CA GLU A 318 21.40 14.59 11.07
C GLU A 318 20.55 13.37 10.69
N ARG A 319 20.76 12.91 9.46
CA ARG A 319 20.15 11.68 8.95
C ARG A 319 21.02 10.47 9.30
N PRO A 320 20.43 9.26 9.36
CA PRO A 320 21.18 8.07 9.67
C PRO A 320 22.24 7.85 8.60
N ARG A 321 23.49 7.70 9.05
CA ARG A 321 24.64 7.38 8.21
C ARG A 321 25.48 6.32 8.91
N CYS A 322 26.08 5.45 8.10
CA CYS A 322 27.07 4.49 8.54
C CYS A 322 28.46 5.03 8.24
N ASP A 323 29.03 5.73 9.22
CA ASP A 323 30.40 6.24 9.13
C ASP A 323 31.44 5.16 9.51
N SER A 324 30.98 4.04 10.05
CA SER A 324 31.79 2.87 10.41
C SER A 324 31.32 1.63 9.66
N PRO A 325 32.23 0.66 9.37
CA PRO A 325 31.84 -0.62 8.78
C PRO A 325 30.80 -1.33 9.65
N PRO A 326 29.77 -1.94 9.04
CA PRO A 326 28.77 -2.67 9.81
C PRO A 326 29.40 -3.87 10.51
N ARG A 327 29.03 -4.05 11.77
CA ARG A 327 29.35 -5.24 12.55
C ARG A 327 28.19 -6.21 12.43
N GLN A 328 28.51 -7.46 12.16
CA GLN A 328 27.55 -8.55 12.03
C GLN A 328 27.81 -9.60 13.12
N ILE A 329 26.73 -10.12 13.69
CA ILE A 329 26.74 -11.38 14.46
C ILE A 329 26.01 -12.41 13.59
N ASP A 330 26.43 -13.67 13.64
CA ASP A 330 25.69 -14.76 13.01
C ASP A 330 24.22 -14.76 13.48
N GLY A 331 23.30 -14.64 12.53
CA GLY A 331 21.85 -14.53 12.80
C GLY A 331 21.39 -13.18 13.39
N GLY A 332 22.29 -12.23 13.62
CA GLY A 332 22.00 -10.88 14.11
C GLY A 332 21.72 -9.87 12.99
N LEU A 333 21.21 -8.70 13.36
CA LEU A 333 20.93 -7.61 12.42
C LEU A 333 22.20 -6.75 12.27
N PRO A 334 22.78 -6.61 11.06
CA PRO A 334 23.98 -5.79 10.86
C PRO A 334 23.76 -4.35 11.29
N SER A 335 24.70 -3.78 12.04
CA SER A 335 24.61 -2.40 12.52
C SER A 335 25.96 -1.70 12.43
N CYS A 336 25.91 -0.41 12.14
CA CYS A 336 27.08 0.46 12.09
C CYS A 336 27.14 1.43 13.29
N GLY A 337 26.24 1.29 14.26
CA GLY A 337 26.23 2.08 15.49
C GLY A 337 24.87 2.23 16.14
N ILE A 338 24.80 3.08 17.17
CA ILE A 338 23.56 3.42 17.86
C ILE A 338 23.37 4.94 17.88
N ARG A 339 22.12 5.40 17.89
CA ARG A 339 21.73 6.83 17.88
C ARG A 339 20.67 7.08 18.95
N SER A 340 20.59 8.32 19.41
CA SER A 340 19.64 8.70 20.46
C SER A 340 18.21 8.78 19.96
N ALA A 341 17.23 8.44 20.81
CA ALA A 341 15.81 8.44 20.48
C ALA A 341 15.26 9.81 20.06
N HIS A 342 15.88 10.92 20.46
CA HIS A 342 15.44 12.25 20.03
C HIS A 342 15.63 12.49 18.52
N LEU A 343 16.51 11.72 17.86
CA LEU A 343 16.73 11.77 16.40
C LEU A 343 15.78 10.84 15.63
N ALA A 344 15.02 10.00 16.33
CA ALA A 344 14.23 8.91 15.77
C ALA A 344 12.74 9.21 15.86
N LEU A 345 12.31 10.31 15.23
CA LEU A 345 10.92 10.72 15.25
C LEU A 345 10.12 9.94 14.20
N LEU A 346 9.05 9.29 14.63
CA LEU A 346 8.19 8.49 13.78
C LEU A 346 7.12 9.37 13.10
N ASN A 347 6.93 9.23 11.79
CA ASN A 347 5.80 9.81 11.07
C ASN A 347 4.84 8.72 10.61
N ILE A 348 3.56 8.93 10.85
CA ILE A 348 2.54 7.93 10.58
C ILE A 348 1.92 8.05 9.18
N GLY A 349 2.36 9.01 8.35
CA GLY A 349 1.86 9.24 7.00
C GLY A 349 1.96 8.01 6.10
N LEU A 350 3.02 7.22 6.30
CA LEU A 350 3.24 5.91 5.68
C LEU A 350 3.70 4.91 6.74
N VAL A 351 2.90 3.85 6.96
CA VAL A 351 3.20 2.78 7.91
C VAL A 351 2.88 1.44 7.30
N TYR A 352 3.85 0.52 7.28
CA TYR A 352 3.66 -0.88 6.95
C TYR A 352 3.69 -1.74 8.20
N LEU A 353 2.75 -2.66 8.35
CA LEU A 353 2.50 -3.45 9.56
C LEU A 353 2.27 -4.92 9.22
N ARG A 354 2.95 -5.82 9.92
CA ARG A 354 2.77 -7.28 9.81
C ARG A 354 2.97 -8.03 11.14
N SER A 355 2.65 -7.36 12.24
CA SER A 355 2.74 -7.93 13.59
C SER A 355 1.76 -9.08 13.78
N THR A 356 2.07 -9.93 14.75
CA THR A 356 1.16 -10.97 15.24
C THR A 356 0.33 -10.47 16.43
N ALA A 357 -0.81 -11.13 16.71
CA ALA A 357 -1.56 -10.86 17.94
C ALA A 357 -0.65 -11.05 19.16
N GLY A 358 -0.57 -10.04 20.03
CA GLY A 358 0.33 -10.06 21.19
C GLY A 358 1.80 -9.73 20.88
N GLY A 359 2.13 -9.35 19.65
CA GLY A 359 3.44 -8.83 19.26
C GLY A 359 3.70 -7.41 19.77
N GLY A 360 4.97 -7.03 19.87
CA GLY A 360 5.39 -5.70 20.32
C GLY A 360 4.84 -4.56 19.45
N VAL A 361 4.78 -4.74 18.13
CA VAL A 361 4.20 -3.74 17.21
C VAL A 361 2.68 -3.67 17.36
N HIS A 362 1.99 -4.81 17.51
CA HIS A 362 0.57 -4.83 17.81
C HIS A 362 0.24 -4.05 19.10
N ALA A 363 1.07 -4.21 20.13
CA ALA A 363 0.97 -3.43 21.37
C ALA A 363 1.21 -1.93 21.16
N VAL A 364 2.08 -1.53 20.22
CA VAL A 364 2.25 -0.11 19.83
C VAL A 364 0.96 0.45 19.21
N ILE A 365 0.35 -0.27 18.27
CA ILE A 365 -0.89 0.19 17.61
C ILE A 365 -2.04 0.28 18.62
N ASN A 366 -2.25 -0.75 19.43
CA ASN A 366 -3.28 -0.74 20.47
C ASN A 366 -3.04 0.34 21.53
N GLY A 367 -1.79 0.53 21.96
CA GLY A 367 -1.44 1.58 22.91
C GLY A 367 -1.68 2.98 22.35
N THR A 368 -1.39 3.19 21.06
CA THR A 368 -1.66 4.46 20.37
C THR A 368 -3.15 4.80 20.40
N TRP A 369 -3.99 3.82 20.06
CA TRP A 369 -5.45 3.94 20.15
C TRP A 369 -5.92 4.23 21.58
N ALA A 370 -5.44 3.47 22.57
CA ALA A 370 -5.82 3.65 23.97
C ALA A 370 -5.48 5.05 24.50
N ARG A 371 -4.30 5.59 24.16
CA ARG A 371 -3.89 6.95 24.52
C ARG A 371 -4.77 8.02 23.90
N PHE A 372 -5.18 7.83 22.64
CA PHE A 372 -6.12 8.75 22.01
C PHE A 372 -7.47 8.77 22.74
N VAL A 373 -8.04 7.61 23.06
CA VAL A 373 -9.33 7.50 23.77
C VAL A 373 -9.23 8.12 25.17
N GLU A 374 -8.13 7.86 25.89
CA GLU A 374 -7.84 8.49 27.18
C GLU A 374 -7.80 10.02 27.06
N ARG A 375 -7.09 10.56 26.05
CA ARG A 375 -7.01 12.00 25.83
C ARG A 375 -8.37 12.59 25.46
N LEU A 376 -9.14 11.94 24.59
CA LEU A 376 -10.47 12.39 24.19
C LEU A 376 -11.44 12.46 25.39
N GLY A 377 -11.29 11.56 26.37
CA GLY A 377 -12.08 11.57 27.61
C GLY A 377 -11.64 12.63 28.64
N SER A 378 -10.48 13.25 28.44
CA SER A 378 -9.92 14.26 29.37
C SER A 378 -10.31 15.69 28.99
N ALA A 379 -10.18 16.62 29.95
CA ALA A 379 -10.43 18.04 29.69
C ALA A 379 -9.42 18.59 28.65
N PRO A 380 -9.89 19.27 27.59
CA PRO A 380 -9.01 19.91 26.63
C PRO A 380 -8.36 21.16 27.20
N SER A 381 -7.18 21.52 26.69
CA SER A 381 -6.61 22.83 26.98
C SER A 381 -7.19 23.91 26.06
N ARG A 382 -7.25 25.14 26.57
CA ARG A 382 -7.72 26.34 25.88
C ARG A 382 -6.68 27.45 26.02
N PRO A 383 -5.54 27.37 25.31
CA PRO A 383 -4.47 28.34 25.46
C PRO A 383 -4.91 29.73 24.97
N ALA A 384 -4.36 30.79 25.58
CA ALA A 384 -4.80 32.17 25.35
C ALA A 384 -4.75 32.59 23.86
N HIS A 385 -3.75 32.10 23.10
CA HIS A 385 -3.60 32.39 21.68
C HIS A 385 -4.71 31.83 20.79
N LEU A 386 -5.50 30.87 21.30
CA LEU A 386 -6.68 30.32 20.61
C LEU A 386 -7.99 31.02 21.00
N ARG A 387 -7.94 32.11 21.77
CA ARG A 387 -9.11 32.96 22.13
C ARG A 387 -10.29 32.16 22.69
N GLY A 388 -10.00 31.18 23.55
CA GLY A 388 -11.00 30.31 24.18
C GLY A 388 -11.40 29.08 23.36
N ALA A 389 -10.92 28.93 22.12
CA ALA A 389 -11.09 27.70 21.36
C ALA A 389 -10.26 26.54 21.94
N VAL A 390 -10.72 25.32 21.68
CA VAL A 390 -10.05 24.09 22.11
C VAL A 390 -8.83 23.83 21.24
N ASP A 391 -7.71 23.49 21.86
CA ASP A 391 -6.52 23.00 21.13
C ASP A 391 -6.69 21.53 20.72
N THR A 392 -7.47 21.30 19.66
CA THR A 392 -7.72 19.96 19.10
C THR A 392 -6.48 19.28 18.54
N GLN A 393 -5.36 20.00 18.33
CA GLN A 393 -4.10 19.40 17.86
C GLN A 393 -3.49 18.44 18.88
N GLN A 394 -3.90 18.52 20.14
CA GLN A 394 -3.50 17.58 21.19
C GLN A 394 -4.07 16.18 20.99
N LEU A 395 -5.00 15.99 20.05
CA LEU A 395 -5.53 14.70 19.63
C LEU A 395 -4.83 14.15 18.38
N ILE A 396 -3.75 14.77 17.91
CA ILE A 396 -2.92 14.14 16.89
C ILE A 396 -2.35 12.83 17.47
N ASP A 397 -2.52 11.75 16.73
CA ASP A 397 -2.16 10.38 17.08
C ASP A 397 -0.65 10.08 16.96
N GLN A 398 0.07 10.82 16.10
CA GLN A 398 1.51 10.65 15.92
C GLN A 398 2.33 10.78 17.24
N PRO A 399 2.15 11.82 18.09
CA PRO A 399 2.77 11.88 19.41
C PRO A 399 2.49 10.64 20.28
N PHE A 400 1.25 10.16 20.32
CA PHE A 400 0.90 8.99 21.11
C PHE A 400 1.64 7.75 20.64
N MET A 401 1.76 7.54 19.33
CA MET A 401 2.51 6.40 18.78
C MET A 401 3.99 6.47 19.15
N ARG A 402 4.60 7.67 19.08
CA ARG A 402 6.00 7.88 19.50
C ARG A 402 6.21 7.54 20.97
N GLU A 403 5.35 8.05 21.84
CA GLU A 403 5.40 7.78 23.28
C GLU A 403 5.25 6.29 23.59
N VAL A 404 4.28 5.63 22.96
CA VAL A 404 4.02 4.20 23.18
C VAL A 404 5.20 3.37 22.68
N ALA A 405 5.70 3.61 21.47
CA ALA A 405 6.88 2.91 20.94
C ALA A 405 8.10 3.05 21.86
N ASN A 406 8.37 4.26 22.35
CA ASN A 406 9.44 4.52 23.32
C ASN A 406 9.20 3.81 24.66
N SER A 407 7.95 3.75 25.13
CA SER A 407 7.59 3.12 26.42
C SER A 407 7.64 1.59 26.41
N LEU A 408 7.60 0.99 25.21
CA LEU A 408 7.67 -0.46 24.97
C LEU A 408 9.06 -0.89 24.45
N ALA A 409 9.96 0.07 24.23
CA ALA A 409 11.31 -0.17 23.78
C ALA A 409 12.10 -1.03 24.78
N ILE A 410 12.86 -2.01 24.26
CA ILE A 410 13.77 -2.85 25.04
C ILE A 410 15.17 -2.84 24.43
N ALA A 411 16.13 -3.46 25.14
CA ALA A 411 17.47 -3.68 24.61
C ALA A 411 17.42 -4.69 23.44
N ASP A 412 18.27 -4.49 22.43
CA ASP A 412 18.47 -5.46 21.34
C ASP A 412 19.90 -5.99 21.41
N ASP A 413 20.02 -7.24 21.88
CA ASP A 413 21.29 -7.94 22.06
C ASP A 413 21.79 -8.56 20.74
N ALA A 414 20.94 -8.62 19.71
CA ALA A 414 21.30 -9.11 18.37
C ALA A 414 21.94 -8.03 17.48
N VAL A 415 22.28 -6.88 18.07
CA VAL A 415 22.89 -5.71 17.41
C VAL A 415 24.24 -5.40 18.08
N VAL A 416 25.26 -5.07 17.29
CA VAL A 416 26.59 -4.66 17.79
C VAL A 416 26.91 -3.21 17.40
N PRO A 417 27.26 -2.33 18.36
CA PRO A 417 27.23 -2.55 19.80
C PRO A 417 25.79 -2.77 20.32
N ARG A 418 25.65 -3.42 21.48
CA ARG A 418 24.36 -3.67 22.13
C ARG A 418 23.53 -2.39 22.16
N LYS A 419 22.31 -2.45 21.64
CA LYS A 419 21.41 -1.29 21.58
C LYS A 419 20.57 -1.20 22.85
N PRO A 420 20.75 -0.19 23.73
CA PRO A 420 19.92 -0.04 24.93
C PRO A 420 18.49 0.42 24.59
N PRO A 421 17.51 0.34 25.52
CA PRO A 421 16.11 0.71 25.27
C PRO A 421 15.90 2.16 24.79
N SER A 422 16.69 3.10 25.27
CA SER A 422 16.59 4.54 24.97
C SER A 422 17.28 4.97 23.67
N MET A 423 17.83 4.02 22.92
CA MET A 423 18.62 4.26 21.71
C MET A 423 18.13 3.38 20.56
N TRP A 424 18.35 3.87 19.34
CA TRP A 424 18.04 3.19 18.09
C TRP A 424 19.31 2.63 17.47
N ALA A 425 19.22 1.48 16.80
CA ALA A 425 20.31 0.92 16.01
C ALA A 425 20.36 1.58 14.63
N THR A 426 21.54 1.85 14.10
CA THR A 426 21.73 2.33 12.73
C THR A 426 22.04 1.14 11.82
N ILE A 427 21.11 0.84 10.92
CA ILE A 427 21.20 -0.29 10.00
C ILE A 427 21.63 0.24 8.62
N PRO A 428 22.71 -0.27 8.01
CA PRO A 428 23.07 0.13 6.67
C PRO A 428 22.04 -0.40 5.66
N GLY A 429 21.77 0.37 4.61
CA GLY A 429 20.97 -0.07 3.47
C GLY A 429 21.63 -1.20 2.67
N SER A 430 22.92 -1.43 2.90
CA SER A 430 23.68 -2.58 2.38
C SER A 430 23.61 -3.83 3.26
N ALA A 431 22.86 -3.81 4.39
CA ALA A 431 22.75 -4.95 5.31
C ALA A 431 22.22 -6.22 4.65
N ALA A 432 21.40 -6.09 3.60
CA ALA A 432 20.90 -7.18 2.78
C ALA A 432 20.40 -6.64 1.43
N GLU A 433 19.97 -7.53 0.55
CA GLU A 433 19.36 -7.14 -0.72
C GLU A 433 18.01 -6.43 -0.52
N VAL A 434 17.80 -5.38 -1.32
CA VAL A 434 16.58 -4.56 -1.29
C VAL A 434 15.37 -5.34 -1.82
N TYR A 435 15.59 -6.15 -2.87
CA TYR A 435 14.56 -6.95 -3.52
C TYR A 435 14.75 -8.43 -3.19
N GLY A 436 13.66 -9.17 -3.03
CA GLY A 436 13.70 -10.64 -2.94
C GLY A 436 14.02 -11.33 -4.27
N GLY A 437 14.45 -12.59 -4.22
CA GLY A 437 14.72 -13.40 -5.42
C GLY A 437 13.51 -13.44 -6.35
N GLY A 438 13.69 -13.02 -7.60
CA GLY A 438 12.64 -12.98 -8.62
C GLY A 438 11.91 -11.63 -8.77
N ALA A 439 12.09 -10.68 -7.85
CA ALA A 439 11.54 -9.33 -8.01
C ALA A 439 12.47 -8.44 -8.84
N THR A 440 11.93 -7.81 -9.89
CA THR A 440 12.63 -6.83 -10.73
C THR A 440 12.37 -5.41 -10.24
N CYS A 441 13.35 -4.52 -10.37
CA CYS A 441 13.13 -3.11 -10.06
C CYS A 441 12.17 -2.47 -11.09
N ALA A 442 11.48 -1.40 -10.70
CA ALA A 442 10.42 -0.79 -11.49
C ALA A 442 10.86 -0.27 -12.86
N LEU A 443 12.14 0.04 -13.04
CA LEU A 443 12.68 0.58 -14.29
C LEU A 443 12.79 -0.47 -15.41
N ARG A 444 12.73 -1.78 -15.10
CA ARG A 444 12.82 -2.92 -16.06
C ARG A 444 14.07 -2.96 -16.95
N GLU A 445 14.98 -1.99 -16.84
CA GLU A 445 16.29 -1.98 -17.47
C GLU A 445 17.35 -2.35 -16.44
N GLU A 446 18.09 -3.43 -16.70
CA GLU A 446 19.03 -4.01 -15.73
C GLU A 446 20.11 -3.02 -15.27
N GLY A 447 20.71 -2.29 -16.22
CA GLY A 447 21.75 -1.30 -15.91
C GLY A 447 21.24 -0.15 -15.05
N LEU A 448 20.04 0.38 -15.33
CA LEU A 448 19.39 1.39 -14.49
C LEU A 448 19.02 0.83 -13.11
N CYS A 449 18.49 -0.39 -13.05
CA CYS A 449 18.14 -1.04 -11.80
C CYS A 449 19.37 -1.29 -10.90
N ALA A 450 20.51 -1.69 -11.48
CA ALA A 450 21.75 -1.82 -10.75
C ALA A 450 22.20 -0.48 -10.14
N ARG A 451 22.13 0.62 -10.89
CA ARG A 451 22.44 1.97 -10.38
C ARG A 451 21.51 2.40 -9.25
N VAL A 452 20.20 2.20 -9.41
CA VAL A 452 19.20 2.51 -8.37
C VAL A 452 19.49 1.72 -7.09
N ARG A 453 19.78 0.42 -7.21
CA ARG A 453 20.11 -0.42 -6.05
C ARG A 453 21.33 0.13 -5.32
N GLU A 454 22.38 0.49 -6.05
CA GLU A 454 23.58 1.05 -5.47
C GLU A 454 23.32 2.38 -4.74
N GLU A 455 22.51 3.28 -5.30
CA GLU A 455 22.13 4.53 -4.60
C GLU A 455 21.32 4.25 -3.32
N ARG A 456 20.38 3.30 -3.36
CA ARG A 456 19.57 2.93 -2.18
C ARG A 456 20.44 2.32 -1.07
N ARG A 457 21.43 1.49 -1.43
CA ARG A 457 22.36 0.83 -0.49
C ARG A 457 23.25 1.81 0.29
N LYS A 458 23.49 3.01 -0.23
CA LYS A 458 24.30 4.06 0.42
C LYS A 458 23.61 4.69 1.63
N THR A 459 22.30 4.56 1.74
CA THR A 459 21.54 5.11 2.88
C THR A 459 21.60 4.21 4.09
N ALA A 460 21.43 4.77 5.28
CA ALA A 460 21.17 3.99 6.49
C ALA A 460 19.78 4.33 7.03
N PHE A 461 19.30 3.51 7.96
CA PHE A 461 18.01 3.68 8.58
C PHE A 461 18.04 3.26 10.06
N LEU A 462 17.02 3.64 10.84
CA LEU A 462 17.01 3.39 12.28
C LEU A 462 16.10 2.21 12.62
N ALA A 463 16.50 1.42 13.62
CA ALA A 463 15.74 0.28 14.11
C ALA A 463 15.60 0.24 15.64
N GLN A 464 14.45 -0.25 16.11
CA GLN A 464 14.12 -0.38 17.52
C GLN A 464 13.41 -1.71 17.79
N LEU A 465 13.78 -2.39 18.88
CA LEU A 465 13.08 -3.58 19.38
C LEU A 465 12.05 -3.14 20.43
N VAL A 466 10.80 -3.60 20.28
CA VAL A 466 9.69 -3.32 21.19
C VAL A 466 9.08 -4.62 21.71
N ARG A 467 8.56 -4.60 22.93
CA ARG A 467 7.90 -5.76 23.56
C ARG A 467 6.69 -5.32 24.38
N PRO A 468 5.56 -6.04 24.36
CA PRO A 468 4.41 -5.71 25.20
C PRO A 468 4.75 -5.81 26.69
N ARG A 469 4.15 -4.94 27.52
CA ARG A 469 4.33 -4.97 28.98
C ARG A 469 3.64 -6.15 29.66
N ARG A 470 2.48 -6.56 29.15
CA ARG A 470 1.70 -7.70 29.66
C ARG A 470 1.28 -8.56 28.47
N PRO A 471 1.80 -9.79 28.33
CA PRO A 471 1.36 -10.68 27.25
C PRO A 471 -0.09 -11.10 27.47
N ARG A 472 -0.91 -11.05 26.41
CA ARG A 472 -2.33 -11.43 26.46
C ARG A 472 -2.50 -12.94 26.71
N ASP A 473 -1.55 -13.75 26.23
CA ASP A 473 -1.57 -15.23 26.30
C ASP A 473 -0.28 -15.80 26.92
N GLY A 474 0.38 -15.06 27.81
CA GLY A 474 1.63 -15.48 28.47
C GLY A 474 2.89 -15.46 27.58
N ARG A 475 2.78 -15.28 26.26
CA ARG A 475 3.92 -15.12 25.33
C ARG A 475 4.04 -13.69 24.83
N ALA A 476 5.01 -12.94 25.36
CA ALA A 476 5.34 -11.60 24.86
C ALA A 476 6.37 -11.73 23.73
N VAL A 477 5.95 -11.48 22.49
CA VAL A 477 6.86 -11.54 21.34
C VAL A 477 7.47 -10.16 21.12
N ALA A 478 8.79 -10.08 21.21
CA ALA A 478 9.52 -8.88 20.85
C ALA A 478 9.56 -8.73 19.32
N GLU A 479 9.32 -7.54 18.82
CA GLU A 479 9.22 -7.24 17.39
C GLU A 479 9.95 -5.96 17.06
N ARG A 480 10.42 -5.83 15.81
CA ARG A 480 11.23 -4.70 15.38
C ARG A 480 10.44 -3.67 14.59
N ILE A 481 10.74 -2.41 14.88
CA ILE A 481 10.31 -1.22 14.14
C ILE A 481 11.52 -0.71 13.36
N ALA A 482 11.35 -0.44 12.07
CA ALA A 482 12.29 0.31 11.24
C ALA A 482 11.71 1.69 10.89
N LEU A 483 12.47 2.75 11.12
CA LEU A 483 12.21 4.03 10.48
C LEU A 483 12.74 3.92 9.05
N ALA A 484 11.85 3.95 8.07
CA ALA A 484 12.17 3.73 6.67
C ALA A 484 13.20 4.74 6.16
N PRO A 485 14.15 4.33 5.29
CA PRO A 485 15.00 5.29 4.60
C PRO A 485 14.16 6.18 3.68
N ASP A 486 14.63 7.40 3.46
CA ASP A 486 13.90 8.43 2.71
C ASP A 486 13.53 8.01 1.29
N TRP A 487 14.33 7.18 0.62
CA TRP A 487 13.98 6.71 -0.72
C TRP A 487 12.78 5.76 -0.70
N LEU A 488 12.51 5.06 0.43
CA LEU A 488 11.38 4.16 0.58
C LEU A 488 10.11 4.93 0.98
N PHE A 489 10.10 5.50 2.19
CA PHE A 489 9.03 6.37 2.67
C PHE A 489 9.61 7.74 2.97
N GLY A 490 9.63 8.59 1.95
CA GLY A 490 10.21 9.92 2.01
C GLY A 490 9.19 11.03 2.07
N ARG A 491 9.68 12.25 2.26
CA ARG A 491 8.84 13.46 2.22
C ARG A 491 9.13 14.30 1.01
N GLY A 492 8.07 14.78 0.39
CA GLY A 492 8.09 15.71 -0.72
C GLY A 492 7.60 17.10 -0.33
N CYS A 493 8.29 18.13 -0.81
CA CYS A 493 7.92 19.53 -0.68
C CYS A 493 7.84 20.14 -2.07
N LEU A 494 6.84 20.98 -2.25
CA LEU A 494 6.51 21.53 -3.56
C LEU A 494 6.52 23.04 -3.48
N THR A 495 6.92 23.71 -4.56
CA THR A 495 6.67 25.14 -4.75
C THR A 495 6.38 25.47 -6.21
N HIS A 496 5.51 26.44 -6.45
CA HIS A 496 5.32 26.98 -7.80
C HIS A 496 6.47 27.91 -8.14
N MET A 497 6.80 27.97 -9.42
CA MET A 497 7.78 28.90 -9.95
C MET A 497 7.32 29.49 -11.28
N ARG A 498 7.62 30.77 -11.49
CA ARG A 498 7.52 31.46 -12.77
C ARG A 498 8.85 31.50 -13.49
N ARG A 499 8.79 31.44 -14.81
CA ARG A 499 9.94 31.46 -15.73
C ARG A 499 10.97 30.39 -15.34
N PRO A 500 10.57 29.10 -15.29
CA PRO A 500 11.45 28.00 -14.89
C PRO A 500 12.71 27.86 -15.76
N ALA A 501 12.64 28.23 -17.05
CA ALA A 501 13.81 28.24 -17.93
C ALA A 501 14.92 29.18 -17.43
N GLU A 502 14.57 30.41 -17.04
CA GLU A 502 15.53 31.38 -16.50
C GLU A 502 16.18 30.89 -15.22
N PHE A 503 15.39 30.24 -14.36
CA PHE A 503 15.91 29.63 -13.15
C PHE A 503 16.91 28.51 -13.48
N LEU A 504 16.59 27.62 -14.43
CA LEU A 504 17.51 26.56 -14.85
C LEU A 504 18.81 27.10 -15.41
N ARG A 505 18.77 28.14 -16.25
CA ARG A 505 19.99 28.79 -16.77
C ARG A 505 20.89 29.28 -15.65
N LEU A 506 20.32 29.75 -14.55
CA LEU A 506 21.09 30.22 -13.40
C LEU A 506 21.72 29.08 -12.59
N VAL A 507 20.94 28.03 -12.27
CA VAL A 507 21.36 27.00 -11.29
C VAL A 507 21.92 25.72 -11.93
N SER A 508 21.66 25.52 -13.22
CA SER A 508 22.11 24.36 -13.98
C SER A 508 22.21 24.70 -15.49
N PRO A 509 23.22 25.51 -15.90
CA PRO A 509 23.37 25.96 -17.27
C PRO A 509 23.38 24.79 -18.28
N GLY A 510 22.62 24.90 -19.36
CA GLY A 510 22.51 23.87 -20.40
C GLY A 510 21.49 22.75 -20.13
N SER A 511 21.03 22.58 -18.89
CA SER A 511 20.05 21.52 -18.54
C SER A 511 18.66 21.74 -19.15
N GLU A 512 18.29 22.98 -19.49
CA GLU A 512 17.02 23.26 -20.18
C GLU A 512 16.97 22.61 -21.57
N ALA A 513 18.10 22.58 -22.29
CA ALA A 513 18.19 22.07 -23.66
C ALA A 513 18.25 20.55 -23.75
N SER A 514 18.67 19.88 -22.68
CA SER A 514 18.83 18.41 -22.62
C SER A 514 17.59 17.68 -22.10
N THR A 515 16.55 18.40 -21.69
CA THR A 515 15.32 17.79 -21.17
C THR A 515 14.43 17.26 -22.29
N THR A 516 14.12 15.97 -22.21
CA THR A 516 13.22 15.31 -23.15
C THR A 516 11.79 15.31 -22.63
N CYS A 517 10.87 15.35 -23.59
CA CYS A 517 9.49 15.09 -23.30
C CYS A 517 9.26 13.60 -23.04
N LEU A 518 8.89 13.23 -21.82
CA LEU A 518 8.55 11.85 -21.51
C LEU A 518 7.03 11.69 -21.59
N SER A 519 6.57 10.77 -22.44
CA SER A 519 5.21 10.26 -22.33
C SER A 519 5.10 9.49 -21.02
N GLN A 520 4.02 9.71 -20.27
CA GLN A 520 3.71 8.86 -19.13
C GLN A 520 3.61 7.40 -19.61
N PRO A 521 3.89 6.42 -18.74
CA PRO A 521 3.44 5.06 -19.00
C PRO A 521 1.93 5.13 -19.26
N THR A 522 1.46 4.59 -20.40
CA THR A 522 0.03 4.59 -20.77
C THR A 522 -0.64 3.22 -20.57
N ARG A 523 0.12 2.14 -20.40
CA ARG A 523 -0.39 0.78 -20.14
C ARG A 523 -0.57 0.43 -18.66
N LEU A 524 -1.71 -0.15 -18.28
CA LEU A 524 -1.95 -0.60 -16.90
C LEU A 524 -0.89 -1.62 -16.48
N GLY A 525 -0.45 -1.58 -15.22
CA GLY A 525 0.64 -2.43 -14.71
C GLY A 525 2.05 -1.90 -14.98
N GLU A 526 2.18 -0.72 -15.59
CA GLU A 526 3.45 0.01 -15.64
C GLU A 526 3.53 0.99 -14.48
N ALA A 527 4.66 0.94 -13.74
CA ALA A 527 4.89 1.83 -12.62
C ALA A 527 5.04 3.28 -13.10
N PRO A 528 4.26 4.23 -12.54
CA PRO A 528 4.43 5.62 -12.87
C PRO A 528 5.76 6.10 -12.28
N LEU A 529 6.69 6.53 -13.14
CA LEU A 529 8.03 6.87 -12.69
C LEU A 529 8.03 8.16 -11.87
N ALA A 530 8.95 8.23 -10.91
CA ALA A 530 9.28 9.50 -10.28
C ALA A 530 9.81 10.52 -11.32
N PRO A 531 9.62 11.84 -11.12
CA PRO A 531 9.95 12.84 -12.14
C PRO A 531 11.45 12.88 -12.43
N GLY A 532 11.79 12.94 -13.73
CA GLY A 532 13.16 13.19 -14.21
C GLY A 532 14.21 12.29 -13.54
N PRO A 533 15.32 12.84 -13.01
CA PRO A 533 16.40 12.03 -12.44
C PRO A 533 16.05 11.31 -11.14
N ALA A 534 14.85 11.52 -10.55
CA ALA A 534 14.37 10.69 -9.45
C ALA A 534 13.78 9.35 -9.90
N ALA A 535 13.56 9.15 -11.19
CA ALA A 535 12.98 7.92 -11.73
C ALA A 535 13.69 6.68 -11.19
N GLY A 536 12.91 5.79 -10.55
CA GLY A 536 13.38 4.57 -9.91
C GLY A 536 14.15 4.78 -8.61
N LEU A 537 14.53 5.99 -8.20
CA LEU A 537 15.17 6.20 -6.89
C LEU A 537 14.15 6.16 -5.76
N LEU A 538 13.02 6.83 -5.93
CA LEU A 538 11.97 6.97 -4.92
C LEU A 538 10.92 5.85 -5.04
N VAL A 539 10.36 5.40 -3.91
CA VAL A 539 9.28 4.41 -3.86
C VAL A 539 7.95 5.06 -3.53
N ALA A 540 7.84 5.67 -2.34
CA ALA A 540 6.66 6.39 -1.93
C ALA A 540 7.04 7.74 -1.33
N THR A 541 6.33 8.77 -1.79
CA THR A 541 6.51 10.15 -1.35
C THR A 541 5.28 10.61 -0.62
N HIS A 542 5.44 10.98 0.65
CA HIS A 542 4.43 11.70 1.42
C HIS A 542 4.58 13.21 1.19
N PHE A 543 3.60 13.83 0.54
CA PHE A 543 3.66 15.27 0.25
C PHE A 543 3.24 16.07 1.46
N VAL A 544 4.17 16.82 2.06
CA VAL A 544 3.91 17.62 3.25
C VAL A 544 3.10 18.87 2.88
N TYR A 545 1.88 18.97 3.42
CA TYR A 545 1.05 20.18 3.59
C TYR A 545 1.09 21.23 2.47
N SER A 546 1.01 20.79 1.21
CA SER A 546 0.73 21.68 0.09
C SER A 546 -0.78 21.79 -0.14
N MET A 547 -1.25 23.01 -0.42
CA MET A 547 -2.62 23.30 -0.86
C MET A 547 -3.06 22.34 -1.98
N ALA A 548 -4.35 21.99 -2.06
CA ALA A 548 -4.78 20.98 -3.02
C ALA A 548 -4.50 21.33 -4.47
N LEU A 549 -4.71 22.61 -4.82
CA LEU A 549 -4.40 23.12 -6.14
C LEU A 549 -2.91 22.94 -6.47
N LYS A 550 -2.02 23.18 -5.50
CA LYS A 550 -0.58 22.98 -5.64
C LYS A 550 -0.22 21.51 -5.87
N ARG A 551 -0.89 20.58 -5.19
CA ARG A 551 -0.73 19.12 -5.45
C ARG A 551 -1.27 18.73 -6.81
N LYS A 552 -2.49 19.14 -7.16
CA LYS A 552 -3.08 18.88 -8.48
C LYS A 552 -2.16 19.33 -9.61
N ARG A 553 -1.60 20.54 -9.50
CA ARG A 553 -0.59 21.07 -10.44
C ARG A 553 0.71 20.26 -10.42
N ALA A 554 1.18 19.83 -9.24
CA ALA A 554 2.35 18.96 -9.12
C ALA A 554 2.15 17.61 -9.83
N PHE A 555 1.04 16.93 -9.56
CA PHE A 555 0.68 15.67 -10.23
C PHE A 555 0.60 15.88 -11.74
N ARG A 556 0.03 16.99 -12.23
CA ARG A 556 0.06 17.31 -13.67
C ARG A 556 1.47 17.48 -14.22
N ALA A 557 2.29 18.29 -13.54
CA ALA A 557 3.67 18.60 -13.91
C ALA A 557 4.57 17.35 -13.93
N PHE A 558 4.37 16.44 -12.98
CA PHE A 558 5.11 15.17 -12.91
C PHE A 558 4.57 14.12 -13.87
N GLY A 559 3.39 14.36 -14.46
CA GLY A 559 2.71 13.36 -15.23
C GLY A 559 2.19 12.21 -14.37
N TRP A 560 1.48 12.53 -13.31
CA TRP A 560 0.78 11.61 -12.42
C TRP A 560 -0.71 11.96 -12.27
N ASP A 561 -1.21 13.00 -12.94
CA ASP A 561 -2.65 13.30 -12.97
C ASP A 561 -3.34 12.27 -13.88
N LEU A 562 -4.16 11.42 -13.28
CA LEU A 562 -4.80 10.29 -13.95
C LEU A 562 -6.18 10.63 -14.52
N ALA A 563 -6.72 11.79 -14.17
CA ALA A 563 -7.87 12.37 -14.88
C ALA A 563 -7.44 13.03 -16.20
N ASP A 564 -6.14 13.17 -16.45
CA ASP A 564 -5.58 13.76 -17.65
C ASP A 564 -5.58 12.77 -18.82
N GLN A 565 -6.75 12.53 -19.42
CA GLN A 565 -6.91 11.68 -20.63
C GLN A 565 -6.44 12.36 -21.93
N ARG A 566 -5.79 13.52 -21.84
CA ARG A 566 -5.52 14.36 -23.02
C ARG A 566 -4.22 13.93 -23.69
N ASN A 567 -4.21 13.87 -25.03
CA ASN A 567 -3.05 13.47 -25.83
C ASN A 567 -1.85 14.38 -25.54
N ARG A 568 -0.84 13.88 -24.81
CA ARG A 568 0.44 14.57 -24.64
C ARG A 568 1.26 14.39 -25.91
N THR A 569 1.31 15.42 -26.75
CA THR A 569 2.17 15.40 -27.94
C THR A 569 3.64 15.35 -27.51
N VAL A 570 4.33 14.27 -27.88
CA VAL A 570 5.79 14.19 -27.80
C VAL A 570 6.34 15.15 -28.87
N SER A 571 6.61 16.38 -28.46
CA SER A 571 7.26 17.35 -29.34
C SER A 571 8.78 17.28 -29.16
N SER A 572 9.53 17.32 -30.25
CA SER A 572 10.97 17.59 -30.23
C SER A 572 11.24 19.03 -29.75
N GLY A 573 12.17 19.20 -28.80
CA GLY A 573 12.64 20.51 -28.32
C GLY A 573 12.44 20.75 -26.81
N ALA A 574 13.22 21.70 -26.27
CA ALA A 574 13.22 22.04 -24.85
C ALA A 574 11.87 22.62 -24.39
N CYS A 575 11.08 21.77 -23.73
CA CYS A 575 9.82 22.05 -23.04
C CYS A 575 9.85 23.29 -22.12
N PHE A 576 10.96 23.57 -21.43
CA PHE A 576 11.07 24.71 -20.53
C PHE A 576 10.91 26.07 -21.23
N HIS A 577 11.29 26.19 -22.52
CA HIS A 577 11.09 27.43 -23.28
C HIS A 577 9.61 27.73 -23.59
N ARG A 578 8.74 26.73 -23.48
CA ARG A 578 7.30 26.85 -23.73
C ARG A 578 6.49 26.93 -22.44
N SER A 579 7.17 26.97 -21.30
CA SER A 579 6.59 26.87 -19.97
C SER A 579 6.87 28.16 -19.21
N ASP A 580 5.85 28.98 -18.99
CA ASP A 580 5.95 30.17 -18.15
C ASP A 580 5.89 29.83 -16.65
N ARG A 581 5.43 28.63 -16.32
CA ARG A 581 5.30 28.09 -14.96
C ARG A 581 6.03 26.77 -14.81
N GLY A 582 6.39 26.44 -13.58
CA GLY A 582 7.00 25.17 -13.22
C GLY A 582 6.66 24.75 -11.79
N MET A 583 6.90 23.48 -11.51
CA MET A 583 6.80 22.87 -10.19
C MET A 583 8.18 22.45 -9.73
N LEU A 584 8.65 23.09 -8.67
CA LEU A 584 9.89 22.72 -8.02
C LEU A 584 9.59 21.73 -6.88
N PHE A 585 10.28 20.62 -6.90
CA PHE A 585 10.14 19.47 -6.02
C PHE A 585 11.41 19.25 -5.21
N GLY A 586 11.32 19.53 -3.92
CA GLY A 586 12.28 19.06 -2.93
C GLY A 586 11.83 17.70 -2.40
N HIS A 587 12.79 16.84 -2.07
CA HIS A 587 12.51 15.59 -1.40
C HIS A 587 13.54 15.40 -0.30
N THR A 588 13.17 14.73 0.79
CA THR A 588 14.14 14.43 1.86
C THR A 588 15.32 13.70 1.23
N PHE A 589 15.13 12.55 0.58
CA PHE A 589 16.22 11.74 0.01
C PHE A 589 17.29 12.52 -0.79
N PHE A 590 16.92 13.57 -1.54
CA PHE A 590 17.86 14.34 -2.36
C PHE A 590 18.95 15.04 -1.55
N ASP A 591 18.72 15.32 -0.27
CA ASP A 591 19.80 15.85 0.57
C ASP A 591 20.92 14.82 0.83
N GLN A 592 20.64 13.53 0.69
CA GLN A 592 21.64 12.48 0.77
C GLN A 592 22.42 12.32 -0.55
N LEU A 593 21.93 12.91 -1.65
CA LEU A 593 22.58 12.88 -2.95
C LEU A 593 23.60 14.02 -3.09
N LYS A 594 24.67 13.74 -3.85
CA LYS A 594 25.74 14.72 -4.11
C LYS A 594 25.36 15.74 -5.19
N GLN A 595 24.66 15.32 -6.24
CA GLN A 595 24.48 16.12 -7.46
C GLN A 595 23.11 16.78 -7.58
N THR A 596 22.03 16.13 -7.13
CA THR A 596 20.66 16.62 -7.28
C THR A 596 20.05 16.87 -5.90
N LYS A 597 19.73 18.13 -5.59
CA LYS A 597 19.09 18.55 -4.34
C LYS A 597 17.61 18.84 -4.50
N SER A 598 17.15 19.09 -5.72
CA SER A 598 15.75 19.28 -6.06
C SER A 598 15.51 18.94 -7.53
N ILE A 599 14.24 18.87 -7.92
CA ILE A 599 13.82 18.60 -9.30
C ILE A 599 12.86 19.70 -9.72
N LEU A 600 13.12 20.30 -10.86
CA LEU A 600 12.20 21.24 -11.46
C LEU A 600 11.48 20.58 -12.63
N CYS A 601 10.16 20.68 -12.66
CA CYS A 601 9.34 20.23 -13.77
C CYS A 601 8.59 21.39 -14.43
N SER A 602 8.44 21.35 -15.75
CA SER A 602 7.63 22.31 -16.50
C SER A 602 6.15 22.16 -16.16
N LEU A 603 5.41 23.28 -16.15
CA LEU A 603 3.95 23.29 -16.05
C LEU A 603 3.36 24.03 -17.26
N PRO A 604 2.47 23.40 -18.04
CA PRO A 604 1.85 24.04 -19.20
C PRO A 604 1.07 25.32 -18.86
N PRO A 605 1.04 26.32 -19.78
CA PRO A 605 0.48 27.65 -19.52
C PRO A 605 -1.04 27.68 -19.24
N ASN A 606 -1.81 26.69 -19.73
CA ASN A 606 -3.28 26.68 -19.64
C ASN A 606 -3.87 25.47 -18.89
N ASP A 607 -3.09 24.78 -18.06
CA ASP A 607 -3.49 23.46 -17.49
C ASP A 607 -3.80 22.38 -18.57
N GLU A 608 -3.65 22.68 -19.87
CA GLU A 608 -3.73 21.80 -21.05
C GLU A 608 -2.47 20.94 -21.20
N PRO A 609 -2.50 19.79 -21.91
CA PRO A 609 -1.32 18.96 -22.08
C PRO A 609 -0.28 19.65 -22.96
N ALA A 610 0.69 20.32 -22.33
CA ALA A 610 2.03 20.37 -22.88
C ALA A 610 2.86 19.28 -22.22
N CYS A 611 3.83 18.78 -22.97
CA CYS A 611 4.93 17.99 -22.49
C CYS A 611 5.35 18.25 -21.01
N SER A 612 5.36 17.19 -20.18
CA SER A 612 6.00 17.23 -18.86
C SER A 612 7.46 16.81 -19.00
N CYS A 613 8.37 17.69 -18.61
CA CYS A 613 9.79 17.39 -18.51
C CYS A 613 10.32 17.88 -17.18
N CYS A 614 11.36 17.23 -16.70
CA CYS A 614 11.92 17.49 -15.40
C CYS A 614 13.45 17.49 -15.46
N ALA A 615 14.07 18.46 -14.80
CA ALA A 615 15.52 18.57 -14.67
C ALA A 615 15.91 18.46 -13.19
N GLY A 616 16.99 17.75 -12.91
CA GLY A 616 17.62 17.80 -11.59
C GLY A 616 18.40 19.09 -11.43
N ILE A 617 18.27 19.72 -10.27
CA ILE A 617 19.08 20.89 -9.91
C ILE A 617 19.98 20.57 -8.73
N GLY A 618 21.20 21.09 -8.76
CA GLY A 618 22.11 21.06 -7.61
C GLY A 618 21.62 21.97 -6.48
N SER A 619 22.45 22.19 -5.47
CA SER A 619 22.11 23.14 -4.41
C SER A 619 22.05 24.57 -4.96
N ALA A 620 20.86 25.14 -4.94
CA ALA A 620 20.56 26.50 -5.31
C ALA A 620 20.59 27.46 -4.11
N VAL A 621 20.87 26.97 -2.89
CA VAL A 621 21.06 27.82 -1.69
C VAL A 621 22.10 28.94 -1.90
N LYS A 622 23.15 28.69 -2.69
CA LYS A 622 24.17 29.73 -2.99
C LYS A 622 23.62 30.90 -3.81
N HIS A 623 22.47 30.72 -4.45
CA HIS A 623 21.79 31.74 -5.25
C HIS A 623 20.67 32.44 -4.45
N ASP A 624 20.50 32.12 -3.16
CA ASP A 624 19.39 32.59 -2.30
C ASP A 624 19.33 34.10 -2.11
N GLY A 625 20.49 34.76 -2.11
CA GLY A 625 20.60 36.22 -2.07
C GLY A 625 20.25 36.94 -3.37
N ARG A 626 20.10 36.24 -4.51
CA ARG A 626 19.77 36.84 -5.81
C ARG A 626 18.26 36.80 -6.12
N TYR A 627 17.43 36.29 -5.21
CA TYR A 627 15.96 36.15 -5.37
C TYR A 627 15.16 37.47 -5.17
N GLY A 628 15.83 38.63 -5.15
CA GLY A 628 15.21 39.94 -4.90
C GLY A 628 14.31 40.46 -6.04
N ARG A 629 13.62 41.60 -5.82
CA ARG A 629 12.57 42.21 -6.68
C ARG A 629 12.93 42.46 -8.17
N GLY A 630 14.16 42.18 -8.60
CA GLY A 630 14.64 42.26 -9.99
C GLY A 630 15.02 40.93 -10.64
N ALA A 631 14.86 39.78 -9.96
CA ALA A 631 15.10 38.47 -10.57
C ALA A 631 14.04 38.15 -11.63
N GLU A 632 14.49 37.58 -12.76
CA GLU A 632 13.60 37.24 -13.88
C GLU A 632 12.66 36.06 -13.56
N TYR A 633 13.05 35.14 -12.67
CA TYR A 633 12.19 34.06 -12.16
C TYR A 633 11.68 34.41 -10.75
N ARG A 634 10.56 33.80 -10.34
CA ARG A 634 9.92 34.06 -9.03
C ARG A 634 9.25 32.82 -8.47
N PHE A 635 9.29 32.63 -7.16
CA PHE A 635 8.43 31.66 -6.49
C PHE A 635 7.04 32.26 -6.25
N GLU A 636 6.03 31.41 -6.35
CA GLU A 636 4.63 31.80 -6.13
C GLU A 636 3.97 30.92 -5.06
N SER A 637 3.14 31.55 -4.24
CA SER A 637 2.18 30.86 -3.39
C SER A 637 1.14 30.13 -4.24
N THR A 638 0.22 29.42 -3.59
CA THR A 638 -0.89 28.80 -4.32
C THR A 638 -1.86 29.83 -4.88
N GLY A 639 -2.04 30.95 -4.18
CA GLY A 639 -2.89 32.08 -4.60
C GLY A 639 -2.25 32.97 -5.66
N GLY A 640 -1.02 32.68 -6.09
CA GLY A 640 -0.29 33.49 -7.07
C GLY A 640 0.38 34.74 -6.50
N SER A 641 0.40 34.90 -5.17
CA SER A 641 1.23 35.93 -4.52
C SER A 641 2.70 35.53 -4.58
N PHE A 642 3.59 36.50 -4.74
CA PHE A 642 5.02 36.24 -4.74
C PHE A 642 5.49 35.85 -3.35
N THR A 643 6.15 34.71 -3.26
CA THR A 643 6.81 34.24 -2.03
C THR A 643 8.31 34.44 -2.20
N GLY A 644 8.95 35.12 -1.25
CA GLY A 644 10.38 35.37 -1.31
C GLY A 644 10.98 35.58 0.07
N GLY A 645 12.15 35.00 0.30
CA GLY A 645 12.92 35.14 1.52
C GLY A 645 14.25 34.41 1.37
N PRO A 646 15.36 34.91 1.97
CA PRO A 646 16.70 34.35 1.79
C PRO A 646 16.90 32.95 2.39
N SER A 647 15.85 32.30 2.90
CA SER A 647 15.82 30.94 3.44
C SER A 647 14.92 29.98 2.65
N MET A 648 14.24 30.46 1.60
CA MET A 648 13.23 29.67 0.90
C MET A 648 13.84 28.39 0.28
N MET A 649 14.99 28.52 -0.38
CA MET A 649 15.65 27.37 -0.99
C MET A 649 16.33 26.46 0.03
N ARG A 650 16.86 27.01 1.13
CA ARG A 650 17.39 26.18 2.25
C ARG A 650 16.33 25.26 2.84
N ASN A 651 15.09 25.73 2.87
CA ASN A 651 13.99 24.98 3.45
C ASN A 651 13.36 24.01 2.45
N LEU A 652 13.42 24.32 1.14
CA LEU A 652 12.93 23.43 0.10
C LEU A 652 13.91 22.29 -0.19
N GLU A 653 15.21 22.59 -0.27
CA GLU A 653 16.25 21.57 -0.34
C GLU A 653 16.23 20.74 0.95
N GLY A 654 15.90 19.45 0.81
CA GLY A 654 15.82 18.54 1.96
C GLY A 654 14.53 18.63 2.77
N CYS A 655 13.56 19.49 2.40
CA CYS A 655 12.25 19.57 3.06
C CYS A 655 12.31 19.95 4.56
N ASN A 656 13.14 20.93 4.90
CA ASN A 656 13.56 21.21 6.28
C ASN A 656 12.58 22.08 7.10
N ASP A 657 11.73 22.89 6.47
CA ASP A 657 10.81 23.77 7.19
C ASP A 657 9.36 23.52 6.80
N TYR A 658 8.64 22.91 7.73
CA TYR A 658 7.24 22.57 7.61
C TYR A 658 6.35 23.80 7.45
N GLN A 659 6.68 24.95 8.07
CA GLN A 659 5.77 26.07 8.26
C GLN A 659 5.78 27.05 7.09
N MET A 660 6.91 27.23 6.41
CA MET A 660 7.01 28.15 5.26
C MET A 660 6.22 27.71 4.02
N PHE A 661 5.90 26.43 3.86
CA PHE A 661 5.18 25.94 2.67
C PHE A 661 3.65 26.07 2.76
N TRP A 662 3.15 26.66 3.85
CA TRP A 662 1.74 26.92 4.12
C TRP A 662 1.25 28.24 3.53
N ASP A 663 2.16 29.19 3.31
CA ASP A 663 1.82 30.57 2.90
C ASP A 663 1.69 30.74 1.38
#